data_AF-A0A960GL39-F1
#
_entry.id   AF-A0A960GL39-F1
#
_cell.length_a   1.000
_cell.length_b   1.000
_cell.length_c   1.000
_cell.angle_alpha   90.00
_cell.angle_beta   90.00
_cell.angle_gamma   90.00
#
_symmetry.space_group_name_H-M   'P 1'
#
loop_
_entity.id
_entity.type
_entity.pdbx_description
1 polymer ?
#
loop_
_entity_poly.entity_id
_entity_poly.type
_entity_poly.pdbx_seq_one_letter_code
_entity_poly.pdbx_strand_id
1 'polypeptide(L)'
;MPQSYAAANPIADFVGIVVGIFVGNGTPSHPHAGLLVGNGYSWTAETCPAGPCDGGNGGLLGNGGNGFNGGNGGSAGWIGNGGDGGDGSTGGAGGDGGRGGLFIGSGGSGGAGGAGTAGGQAGGGGGDGGSAGWLSVLGNGGAGGAGGAGGAGAPGAVYVKPGGTGGAGGAGGVGGDGSWILGLGGAGGRGGDGGSGGTGGVAAAGGAGGSGGSGGAGGSGRVVVLFGNRAPGGDGGTGGTGGAGGGVDAGAGSSGGVGGTGADDGAGGSGGTGGSGGTAGGTIRFTPLAQPLVAFVNDSRADTSGTAASLLTPINYNADIFAAVPALMTANYGFDGYMGVPGLNGTTVVDREIAAAFNVAWENVDPALGAPQRSYTSAVSTDSVEAAYGVDLLLADTMPLVFSNPLLPTTMDPTDFLVTLSDGSQVVPLTAAFLPNLEFNERQTVVIAGPFGNRLQPGEPGALYPVSVTVVEDSTPLQMLTNSGIISAVGLSQSSSNPYVIGNGPRLVAAKLNYFSNLGEGGPIGIGLTSENNSGSDLYGNQAQYRLRLYTSAGFSPDGIASLLPSEFSRYFVLEATADDGSPVVITEANVPVDVGSVGTITVVGLADLAPAGTSENAAYVEDHDNYYDVILAGDPAAIARLTSVRMPSSGGYSPVYNPGGPGNDPTAPGAAPGPFTVPSTDHSVSVTNDLDGTQVVTFVEVEGSVQRNPVTGQPIGTLVGLAVEDVVTGQQINAYRDPNGLVFYASFAPEAG
;
A
#
# COMPACT_ATOMS: atom_id res chain seq x y z
N MET A 1 -47.72 -0.27 -29.09
CA MET A 1 -48.85 -1.21 -28.97
C MET A 1 -49.43 -1.06 -27.57
N PRO A 2 -50.75 -0.89 -27.39
CA PRO A 2 -51.33 -0.70 -26.07
C PRO A 2 -51.31 -2.03 -25.34
N GLN A 3 -50.67 -2.11 -24.17
CA GLN A 3 -50.94 -3.19 -23.24
C GLN A 3 -52.33 -2.95 -22.65
N SER A 4 -53.23 -3.86 -22.99
CA SER A 4 -54.56 -3.99 -22.40
C SER A 4 -54.44 -4.07 -20.88
N TYR A 5 -54.94 -3.06 -20.17
CA TYR A 5 -55.35 -3.24 -18.77
C TYR A 5 -56.54 -4.19 -18.78
N ALA A 6 -56.28 -5.47 -18.56
CA ALA A 6 -57.32 -6.40 -18.17
C ALA A 6 -57.96 -5.85 -16.89
N ALA A 7 -59.28 -5.69 -16.90
CA ALA A 7 -60.02 -5.24 -15.73
C ALA A 7 -59.71 -6.19 -14.55
N ALA A 8 -59.03 -5.65 -13.53
CA ALA A 8 -58.86 -6.31 -12.25
C ALA A 8 -60.23 -6.77 -11.77
N ASN A 9 -60.41 -8.08 -11.56
CA ASN A 9 -61.63 -8.64 -11.03
C ASN A 9 -61.54 -8.48 -9.50
N PRO A 10 -62.25 -7.53 -8.87
CA PRO A 10 -62.06 -7.20 -7.46
C PRO A 10 -62.36 -8.40 -6.54
N ILE A 11 -63.17 -9.34 -7.00
CA ILE A 11 -63.46 -10.60 -6.30
C ILE A 11 -62.30 -11.58 -6.47
N ALA A 12 -61.67 -11.67 -7.64
CA ALA A 12 -60.50 -12.54 -7.83
C ALA A 12 -59.28 -12.02 -7.07
N ASP A 13 -59.09 -10.70 -6.99
CA ASP A 13 -58.00 -10.07 -6.22
C ASP A 13 -58.26 -10.18 -4.71
N PHE A 14 -59.50 -9.98 -4.25
CA PHE A 14 -59.87 -10.20 -2.85
C PHE A 14 -59.73 -11.67 -2.44
N VAL A 15 -60.16 -12.60 -3.30
CA VAL A 15 -59.97 -14.05 -3.10
C VAL A 15 -58.48 -14.40 -3.14
N GLY A 16 -57.68 -13.79 -4.03
CA GLY A 16 -56.24 -13.99 -4.11
C GLY A 16 -55.50 -13.50 -2.86
N ILE A 17 -55.91 -12.37 -2.29
CA ILE A 17 -55.38 -11.84 -1.02
C ILE A 17 -55.78 -12.75 0.16
N VAL A 18 -57.05 -13.15 0.25
CA VAL A 18 -57.53 -14.03 1.33
C VAL A 18 -56.91 -15.42 1.23
N VAL A 19 -56.76 -15.96 0.01
CA VAL A 19 -56.06 -17.23 -0.22
C VAL A 19 -54.57 -17.08 0.11
N GLY A 20 -53.93 -15.98 -0.27
CA GLY A 20 -52.52 -15.69 0.03
C GLY A 20 -52.18 -15.66 1.52
N ILE A 21 -53.13 -15.27 2.39
CA ILE A 21 -52.98 -15.32 3.86
C ILE A 21 -52.82 -16.76 4.36
N PHE A 22 -53.46 -17.74 3.71
CA PHE A 22 -53.43 -19.14 4.13
C PHE A 22 -52.47 -19.98 3.27
N VAL A 23 -52.28 -19.65 2.00
CA VAL A 23 -51.54 -20.44 1.01
C VAL A 23 -50.74 -19.49 0.11
N GLY A 24 -49.41 -19.48 0.28
CA GLY A 24 -48.51 -18.65 -0.53
C GLY A 24 -47.10 -18.62 0.04
N ASN A 25 -46.10 -18.48 -0.83
CA ASN A 25 -44.70 -18.29 -0.41
C ASN A 25 -44.46 -16.83 0.02
N GLY A 26 -43.46 -16.65 0.88
CA GLY A 26 -42.97 -15.33 1.23
C GLY A 26 -42.41 -14.55 0.04
N THR A 27 -42.34 -13.24 0.20
CA THR A 27 -41.77 -12.27 -0.76
C THR A 27 -40.86 -11.29 -0.01
N PRO A 28 -40.00 -10.50 -0.68
CA PRO A 28 -39.16 -9.52 0.01
C PRO A 28 -39.94 -8.56 0.92
N SER A 29 -41.12 -8.11 0.50
CA SER A 29 -41.97 -7.20 1.29
C SER A 29 -42.74 -7.90 2.42
N HIS A 30 -42.96 -9.21 2.29
CA HIS A 30 -43.70 -10.02 3.25
C HIS A 30 -42.99 -11.38 3.35
N PRO A 31 -41.92 -11.47 4.15
CA PRO A 31 -40.99 -12.60 4.08
C PRO A 31 -41.61 -13.91 4.56
N HIS A 32 -42.60 -13.87 5.44
CA HIS A 32 -43.27 -15.09 5.92
C HIS A 32 -44.28 -15.63 4.89
N ALA A 33 -44.40 -16.95 4.84
CA ALA A 33 -45.41 -17.64 4.05
C ALA A 33 -46.83 -17.49 4.62
N GLY A 34 -47.82 -17.90 3.83
CA GLY A 34 -49.19 -18.10 4.28
C GLY A 34 -49.30 -19.14 5.41
N LEU A 35 -50.30 -18.99 6.27
CA LEU A 35 -50.42 -19.72 7.55
C LEU A 35 -50.45 -21.25 7.41
N LEU A 36 -51.02 -21.79 6.32
CA LEU A 36 -51.22 -23.23 6.14
C LEU A 36 -50.17 -23.86 5.22
N VAL A 37 -49.89 -23.23 4.07
CA VAL A 37 -48.97 -23.81 3.06
C VAL A 37 -48.11 -22.73 2.43
N GLY A 38 -46.80 -22.94 2.39
CA GLY A 38 -45.86 -22.08 1.67
C GLY A 38 -44.51 -21.98 2.36
N ASN A 39 -43.48 -21.68 1.57
CA ASN A 39 -42.12 -21.48 2.05
C ASN A 39 -41.86 -20.02 2.40
N GLY A 40 -41.08 -19.78 3.45
CA GLY A 40 -40.55 -18.46 3.74
C GLY A 40 -39.63 -17.94 2.64
N TYR A 41 -39.51 -16.62 2.55
CA TYR A 41 -38.65 -15.96 1.58
C TYR A 41 -37.17 -16.11 1.95
N SER A 42 -36.33 -16.44 0.96
CA SER A 42 -34.87 -16.52 1.12
C SER A 42 -34.22 -15.29 0.50
N TRP A 43 -33.38 -14.60 1.27
CA TRP A 43 -32.75 -13.35 0.83
C TRP A 43 -31.50 -13.61 -0.03
N THR A 44 -31.22 -12.65 -0.92
CA THR A 44 -30.04 -12.63 -1.79
C THR A 44 -29.39 -11.25 -1.77
N ALA A 45 -28.20 -11.12 -2.35
CA ALA A 45 -27.51 -9.83 -2.46
C ALA A 45 -28.35 -8.76 -3.20
N GLU A 46 -29.11 -9.15 -4.22
CA GLU A 46 -29.95 -8.23 -5.01
C GLU A 46 -31.18 -7.77 -4.23
N THR A 47 -31.65 -8.59 -3.30
CA THR A 47 -32.89 -8.32 -2.56
C THR A 47 -32.65 -7.80 -1.14
N CYS A 48 -31.42 -7.91 -0.62
CA CYS A 48 -30.97 -7.35 0.66
C CYS A 48 -29.70 -6.50 0.46
N PRO A 49 -29.82 -5.27 -0.08
CA PRO A 49 -28.67 -4.40 -0.33
C PRO A 49 -28.07 -3.76 0.94
N ALA A 50 -28.79 -3.80 2.07
CA ALA A 50 -28.31 -3.37 3.39
C ALA A 50 -28.75 -4.41 4.43
N GLY A 51 -27.80 -5.21 4.95
CA GLY A 51 -28.07 -6.31 5.91
C GLY A 51 -28.06 -5.87 7.38
N PRO A 52 -28.30 -6.80 8.35
CA PRO A 52 -28.67 -8.21 8.18
C PRO A 52 -30.16 -8.42 7.82
N CYS A 53 -30.48 -9.45 7.02
CA CYS A 53 -31.85 -9.80 6.61
C CYS A 53 -32.24 -11.23 7.00
N ASP A 54 -33.25 -11.36 7.87
CA ASP A 54 -33.73 -12.66 8.35
C ASP A 54 -34.66 -13.34 7.33
N GLY A 55 -34.40 -14.63 7.12
CA GLY A 55 -35.22 -15.52 6.30
C GLY A 55 -36.66 -15.63 6.82
N GLY A 56 -37.60 -15.74 5.89
CA GLY A 56 -39.02 -15.86 6.20
C GLY A 56 -39.39 -17.17 6.89
N ASN A 57 -40.45 -17.15 7.68
CA ASN A 57 -41.00 -18.37 8.30
C ASN A 57 -41.91 -19.10 7.31
N GLY A 58 -41.84 -20.42 7.28
CA GLY A 58 -42.75 -21.27 6.52
C GLY A 58 -44.14 -21.38 7.16
N GLY A 59 -45.14 -21.76 6.35
CA GLY A 59 -46.47 -22.09 6.82
C GLY A 59 -46.51 -23.42 7.58
N LEU A 60 -47.70 -23.89 7.96
CA LEU A 60 -47.88 -25.20 8.59
C LEU A 60 -47.18 -26.32 7.80
N LEU A 61 -47.30 -26.27 6.48
CA LEU A 61 -46.58 -27.09 5.52
C LEU A 61 -45.67 -26.19 4.67
N GLY A 62 -44.39 -26.17 4.98
CA GLY A 62 -43.41 -25.37 4.23
C GLY A 62 -42.11 -25.14 4.98
N ASN A 63 -41.07 -24.82 4.22
CA ASN A 63 -39.74 -24.57 4.72
C ASN A 63 -39.59 -23.11 5.18
N GLY A 64 -38.70 -22.88 6.13
CA GLY A 64 -38.16 -21.54 6.34
C GLY A 64 -37.31 -21.09 5.16
N GLY A 65 -37.19 -19.78 4.97
CA GLY A 65 -36.28 -19.19 4.00
C GLY A 65 -34.92 -18.89 4.59
N ASN A 66 -33.90 -18.75 3.74
CA ASN A 66 -32.53 -18.47 4.18
C ASN A 66 -32.33 -16.98 4.50
N GLY A 67 -31.53 -16.70 5.54
CA GLY A 67 -31.06 -15.35 5.86
C GLY A 67 -29.91 -14.90 4.95
N PHE A 68 -29.56 -13.61 5.02
CA PHE A 68 -28.45 -13.03 4.25
C PHE A 68 -27.71 -11.97 5.07
N ASN A 69 -26.39 -11.84 4.85
CA ASN A 69 -25.51 -10.82 5.46
C ASN A 69 -25.61 -10.78 7.00
N GLY A 70 -25.48 -11.94 7.65
CA GLY A 70 -25.61 -12.14 9.10
C GLY A 70 -27.04 -12.31 9.60
N GLY A 71 -28.05 -12.30 8.71
CA GLY A 71 -29.44 -12.55 9.10
C GLY A 71 -29.73 -14.04 9.35
N ASN A 72 -30.65 -14.31 10.26
CA ASN A 72 -31.02 -15.67 10.67
C ASN A 72 -31.87 -16.38 9.61
N GLY A 73 -31.79 -17.70 9.56
CA GLY A 73 -32.71 -18.54 8.80
C GLY A 73 -34.10 -18.58 9.43
N GLY A 74 -35.13 -18.61 8.59
CA GLY A 74 -36.51 -18.71 9.04
C GLY A 74 -36.88 -20.11 9.54
N SER A 75 -37.86 -20.19 10.43
CA SER A 75 -38.35 -21.48 10.95
C SER A 75 -39.44 -22.09 10.07
N ALA A 76 -39.51 -23.41 10.02
CA ALA A 76 -40.64 -24.14 9.45
C ALA A 76 -41.80 -24.28 10.47
N GLY A 77 -43.02 -24.52 9.96
CA GLY A 77 -44.21 -24.73 10.78
C GLY A 77 -44.30 -26.15 11.36
N TRP A 78 -45.24 -26.96 10.88
CA TRP A 78 -45.42 -28.34 11.34
C TRP A 78 -44.57 -29.34 10.57
N ILE A 79 -44.48 -29.15 9.26
CA ILE A 79 -43.70 -29.99 8.35
C ILE A 79 -42.88 -29.08 7.43
N GLY A 80 -41.57 -29.27 7.43
CA GLY A 80 -40.64 -28.51 6.59
C GLY A 80 -39.29 -28.32 7.28
N ASN A 81 -38.27 -27.92 6.53
CA ASN A 81 -36.94 -27.65 7.07
C ASN A 81 -36.80 -26.17 7.43
N GLY A 82 -36.01 -25.87 8.46
CA GLY A 82 -35.58 -24.49 8.71
C GLY A 82 -34.68 -23.99 7.58
N GLY A 83 -34.64 -22.68 7.37
CA GLY A 83 -33.72 -22.05 6.43
C GLY A 83 -32.33 -21.89 7.03
N ASP A 84 -31.31 -21.74 6.19
CA ASP A 84 -29.94 -21.49 6.63
C ASP A 84 -29.75 -20.03 7.05
N GLY A 85 -28.88 -19.79 8.02
CA GLY A 85 -28.42 -18.44 8.37
C GLY A 85 -27.49 -17.87 7.30
N GLY A 86 -27.47 -16.54 7.17
CA GLY A 86 -26.61 -15.85 6.22
C GLY A 86 -25.22 -15.60 6.78
N ASP A 87 -24.19 -15.69 5.94
CA ASP A 87 -22.82 -15.34 6.31
C ASP A 87 -22.71 -13.86 6.72
N GLY A 88 -21.89 -13.56 7.72
CA GLY A 88 -21.67 -12.21 8.22
C GLY A 88 -20.83 -11.36 7.27
N SER A 89 -21.10 -10.05 7.25
CA SER A 89 -20.20 -9.05 6.65
C SER A 89 -18.89 -8.93 7.43
N THR A 90 -17.90 -8.18 6.91
CA THR A 90 -16.60 -7.93 7.54
C THR A 90 -16.68 -7.70 9.05
N GLY A 91 -16.07 -8.60 9.83
CA GLY A 91 -16.07 -8.61 11.30
C GLY A 91 -17.43 -8.87 11.98
N GLY A 92 -18.50 -9.02 11.21
CA GLY A 92 -19.85 -9.31 11.67
C GLY A 92 -20.12 -10.81 11.84
N ALA A 93 -21.03 -11.16 12.75
CA ALA A 93 -21.42 -12.54 12.99
C ALA A 93 -22.25 -13.13 11.83
N GLY A 94 -22.13 -14.45 11.64
CA GLY A 94 -23.07 -15.21 10.82
C GLY A 94 -24.41 -15.38 11.53
N GLY A 95 -25.49 -15.50 10.76
CA GLY A 95 -26.84 -15.71 11.29
C GLY A 95 -27.08 -17.16 11.70
N ASP A 96 -27.99 -17.38 12.65
CA ASP A 96 -28.38 -18.70 13.11
C ASP A 96 -29.27 -19.42 12.07
N GLY A 97 -29.14 -20.73 11.99
CA GLY A 97 -30.04 -21.58 11.22
C GLY A 97 -31.44 -21.65 11.84
N GLY A 98 -32.46 -21.67 10.98
CA GLY A 98 -33.86 -21.76 11.37
C GLY A 98 -34.25 -23.13 11.90
N ARG A 99 -35.32 -23.18 12.70
CA ARG A 99 -35.82 -24.44 13.27
C ARG A 99 -36.58 -25.28 12.22
N GLY A 100 -36.35 -26.59 12.22
CA GLY A 100 -37.16 -27.56 11.48
C GLY A 100 -38.58 -27.71 12.03
N GLY A 101 -39.48 -28.27 11.22
CA GLY A 101 -40.91 -28.38 11.50
C GLY A 101 -41.22 -29.21 12.75
N LEU A 102 -42.29 -28.83 13.45
CA LEU A 102 -42.70 -29.40 14.74
C LEU A 102 -42.77 -30.94 14.74
N PHE A 103 -43.23 -31.55 13.66
CA PHE A 103 -43.45 -33.00 13.55
C PHE A 103 -42.49 -33.70 12.59
N ILE A 104 -42.07 -33.03 11.50
CA ILE A 104 -41.12 -33.56 10.53
C ILE A 104 -40.32 -32.40 9.95
N GLY A 105 -38.99 -32.50 9.96
CA GLY A 105 -38.13 -31.45 9.42
C GLY A 105 -36.79 -31.33 10.13
N SER A 106 -35.77 -30.96 9.36
CA SER A 106 -34.43 -30.67 9.87
C SER A 106 -34.26 -29.18 10.11
N GLY A 107 -33.40 -28.79 11.05
CA GLY A 107 -33.01 -27.39 11.16
C GLY A 107 -32.02 -26.97 10.08
N GLY A 108 -31.93 -25.67 9.82
CA GLY A 108 -30.98 -25.09 8.87
C GLY A 108 -29.60 -24.92 9.49
N SER A 109 -28.59 -24.73 8.65
CA SER A 109 -27.20 -24.49 9.09
C SER A 109 -27.02 -23.03 9.52
N GLY A 110 -26.10 -22.78 10.45
CA GLY A 110 -25.66 -21.42 10.78
C GLY A 110 -24.71 -20.85 9.72
N GLY A 111 -24.74 -19.54 9.53
CA GLY A 111 -23.86 -18.82 8.61
C GLY A 111 -22.45 -18.63 9.18
N ALA A 112 -21.45 -18.50 8.31
CA ALA A 112 -20.08 -18.21 8.73
C ALA A 112 -19.94 -16.75 9.23
N GLY A 113 -19.06 -16.51 10.20
CA GLY A 113 -18.68 -15.16 10.61
C GLY A 113 -17.78 -14.49 9.58
N GLY A 114 -17.90 -13.17 9.40
CA GLY A 114 -17.07 -12.41 8.47
C GLY A 114 -15.68 -12.13 9.02
N ALA A 115 -14.67 -12.09 8.13
CA ALA A 115 -13.29 -11.81 8.50
C ALA A 115 -13.10 -10.35 8.93
N GLY A 116 -12.20 -10.09 9.88
CA GLY A 116 -11.73 -8.74 10.20
C GLY A 116 -10.73 -8.25 9.14
N THR A 117 -10.88 -7.02 8.64
CA THR A 117 -9.99 -6.47 7.59
C THR A 117 -9.25 -5.21 8.03
N ALA A 118 -9.69 -4.55 9.11
CA ALA A 118 -8.96 -3.42 9.70
C ALA A 118 -7.87 -3.90 10.69
N GLY A 119 -6.89 -3.04 10.94
CA GLY A 119 -5.75 -3.29 11.82
C GLY A 119 -6.15 -3.84 13.19
N GLY A 120 -5.90 -5.13 13.43
CA GLY A 120 -6.22 -5.81 14.70
C GLY A 120 -7.71 -6.11 14.93
N GLN A 121 -8.56 -5.96 13.91
CA GLN A 121 -10.01 -6.21 14.04
C GLN A 121 -10.31 -7.70 14.25
N ALA A 122 -11.20 -8.03 15.18
CA ALA A 122 -11.62 -9.42 15.39
C ALA A 122 -12.50 -9.95 14.24
N GLY A 123 -12.42 -11.25 13.98
CA GLY A 123 -13.37 -11.96 13.12
C GLY A 123 -14.71 -12.16 13.81
N GLY A 124 -15.80 -12.19 13.05
CA GLY A 124 -17.15 -12.43 13.56
C GLY A 124 -17.36 -13.90 13.98
N GLY A 125 -18.26 -14.14 14.93
CA GLY A 125 -18.65 -15.51 15.29
C GLY A 125 -19.46 -16.19 14.18
N GLY A 126 -19.34 -17.51 14.05
CA GLY A 126 -20.27 -18.30 13.25
C GLY A 126 -21.63 -18.43 13.95
N GLY A 127 -22.71 -18.47 13.18
CA GLY A 127 -24.06 -18.64 13.68
C GLY A 127 -24.34 -20.08 14.11
N ASP A 128 -25.28 -20.27 15.02
CA ASP A 128 -25.67 -21.60 15.50
C ASP A 128 -26.51 -22.34 14.46
N GLY A 129 -26.38 -23.67 14.40
CA GLY A 129 -27.26 -24.52 13.60
C GLY A 129 -28.64 -24.65 14.24
N GLY A 130 -29.68 -24.63 13.41
CA GLY A 130 -31.06 -24.81 13.84
C GLY A 130 -31.35 -26.24 14.30
N SER A 131 -32.19 -26.38 15.32
CA SER A 131 -32.65 -27.69 15.78
C SER A 131 -33.87 -28.20 14.98
N ALA A 132 -34.09 -29.51 15.00
CA ALA A 132 -35.37 -30.10 14.58
C ALA A 132 -36.52 -29.70 15.53
N GLY A 133 -37.76 -29.96 15.08
CA GLY A 133 -38.97 -29.73 15.90
C GLY A 133 -38.99 -30.57 17.18
N TRP A 134 -39.55 -30.02 18.26
CA TRP A 134 -39.58 -30.67 19.59
C TRP A 134 -40.37 -31.99 19.60
N LEU A 135 -41.44 -32.10 18.79
CA LEU A 135 -42.22 -33.32 18.61
C LEU A 135 -41.83 -34.09 17.34
N SER A 136 -40.68 -33.75 16.75
CA SER A 136 -40.31 -34.28 15.45
C SER A 136 -40.02 -35.77 15.55
N VAL A 137 -40.60 -36.56 14.64
CA VAL A 137 -40.34 -38.00 14.52
C VAL A 137 -39.12 -38.25 13.63
N LEU A 138 -38.83 -37.33 12.71
CA LEU A 138 -37.74 -37.43 11.74
C LEU A 138 -37.17 -36.04 11.44
N GLY A 139 -35.86 -35.85 11.63
CA GLY A 139 -35.17 -34.62 11.27
C GLY A 139 -33.81 -34.48 11.95
N ASN A 140 -32.84 -33.92 11.24
CA ASN A 140 -31.50 -33.65 11.79
C ASN A 140 -31.40 -32.22 12.29
N GLY A 141 -30.46 -31.97 13.20
CA GLY A 141 -30.02 -30.61 13.50
C GLY A 141 -29.10 -30.08 12.39
N GLY A 142 -29.12 -28.77 12.16
CA GLY A 142 -28.20 -28.11 11.24
C GLY A 142 -26.82 -27.92 11.85
N ALA A 143 -25.79 -27.80 11.00
CA ALA A 143 -24.43 -27.53 11.46
C ALA A 143 -24.27 -26.08 11.93
N GLY A 144 -23.39 -25.84 12.89
CA GLY A 144 -22.97 -24.48 13.25
C GLY A 144 -22.02 -23.89 12.20
N GLY A 145 -22.05 -22.57 12.04
CA GLY A 145 -21.19 -21.83 11.12
C GLY A 145 -19.76 -21.69 11.62
N ALA A 146 -18.79 -21.56 10.71
CA ALA A 146 -17.40 -21.29 11.09
C ALA A 146 -17.23 -19.84 11.59
N GLY A 147 -16.32 -19.62 12.53
CA GLY A 147 -15.90 -18.27 12.93
C GLY A 147 -15.03 -17.61 11.87
N GLY A 148 -15.12 -16.28 11.74
CA GLY A 148 -14.32 -15.48 10.84
C GLY A 148 -12.87 -15.31 11.32
N ALA A 149 -11.92 -15.13 10.40
CA ALA A 149 -10.53 -14.86 10.75
C ALA A 149 -10.34 -13.45 11.33
N GLY A 150 -9.40 -13.29 12.26
CA GLY A 150 -8.98 -11.97 12.74
C GLY A 150 -8.11 -11.22 11.73
N GLY A 151 -8.22 -9.89 11.70
CA GLY A 151 -7.42 -9.02 10.83
C GLY A 151 -5.98 -8.86 11.32
N ALA A 152 -5.04 -8.60 10.40
CA ALA A 152 -3.64 -8.36 10.73
C ALA A 152 -3.48 -7.07 11.57
N GLY A 153 -2.52 -7.03 12.48
CA GLY A 153 -2.18 -5.84 13.25
C GLY A 153 -1.56 -4.74 12.39
N ALA A 154 -1.78 -3.47 12.75
CA ALA A 154 -1.25 -2.33 12.00
C ALA A 154 0.30 -2.25 12.09
N PRO A 155 1.02 -1.91 11.01
CA PRO A 155 2.45 -1.63 11.07
C PRO A 155 2.82 -0.46 12.00
N GLY A 156 4.04 -0.50 12.54
CA GLY A 156 4.63 0.57 13.33
C GLY A 156 5.12 1.73 12.49
N ALA A 157 4.25 2.72 12.22
CA ALA A 157 4.51 3.88 11.35
C ALA A 157 5.65 4.85 11.76
N VAL A 158 6.44 4.57 12.81
CA VAL A 158 7.57 5.41 13.26
C VAL A 158 8.68 4.52 13.77
N TYR A 159 9.93 4.94 13.67
CA TYR A 159 11.14 4.16 13.97
C TYR A 159 11.06 3.35 15.28
N VAL A 160 10.47 3.88 16.37
CA VAL A 160 10.32 3.17 17.65
C VAL A 160 8.89 2.72 17.98
N LYS A 161 7.94 2.84 17.04
CA LYS A 161 6.54 2.45 17.26
C LYS A 161 6.37 0.93 17.09
N PRO A 162 5.91 0.21 18.11
CA PRO A 162 5.66 -1.22 17.98
C PRO A 162 4.54 -1.52 16.98
N GLY A 163 4.59 -2.70 16.38
CA GLY A 163 3.48 -3.20 15.58
C GLY A 163 2.22 -3.41 16.43
N GLY A 164 1.06 -3.17 15.83
CA GLY A 164 -0.24 -3.44 16.43
C GLY A 164 -0.49 -4.93 16.60
N THR A 165 -1.31 -5.31 17.57
CA THR A 165 -1.71 -6.72 17.78
C THR A 165 -2.64 -7.20 16.67
N GLY A 166 -2.48 -8.45 16.25
CA GLY A 166 -3.45 -9.12 15.38
C GLY A 166 -4.80 -9.32 16.07
N GLY A 167 -5.87 -9.30 15.28
CA GLY A 167 -7.23 -9.49 15.77
C GLY A 167 -7.50 -10.95 16.15
N ALA A 168 -8.40 -11.19 17.10
CA ALA A 168 -8.80 -12.55 17.44
C ALA A 168 -9.66 -13.17 16.33
N GLY A 169 -9.55 -14.47 16.12
CA GLY A 169 -10.50 -15.24 15.32
C GLY A 169 -11.84 -15.38 16.05
N GLY A 170 -12.93 -15.41 15.29
CA GLY A 170 -14.29 -15.58 15.82
C GLY A 170 -14.55 -17.01 16.30
N ALA A 171 -15.46 -17.20 17.26
CA ALA A 171 -15.87 -18.54 17.66
C ALA A 171 -16.70 -19.23 16.56
N GLY A 172 -16.61 -20.55 16.45
CA GLY A 172 -17.54 -21.35 15.64
C GLY A 172 -18.90 -21.51 16.35
N GLY A 173 -19.97 -21.59 15.57
CA GLY A 173 -21.34 -21.77 16.06
C GLY A 173 -21.61 -23.18 16.55
N VAL A 174 -22.59 -23.33 17.44
CA VAL A 174 -23.03 -24.63 17.98
C VAL A 174 -23.87 -25.36 16.94
N GLY A 175 -23.72 -26.68 16.81
CA GLY A 175 -24.59 -27.50 15.98
C GLY A 175 -25.96 -27.73 16.62
N GLY A 176 -27.02 -27.73 15.81
CA GLY A 176 -28.40 -27.90 16.26
C GLY A 176 -28.73 -29.34 16.68
N ASP A 177 -29.80 -29.50 17.46
CA ASP A 177 -30.26 -30.82 17.91
C ASP A 177 -31.14 -31.51 16.85
N GLY A 178 -30.98 -32.81 16.68
CA GLY A 178 -31.86 -33.67 15.88
C GLY A 178 -33.14 -34.10 16.60
N SER A 179 -34.03 -34.78 15.88
CA SER A 179 -35.27 -35.37 16.39
C SER A 179 -35.03 -36.35 17.55
N TRP A 180 -35.99 -36.41 18.48
CA TRP A 180 -36.02 -37.35 19.61
C TRP A 180 -36.20 -38.82 19.19
N ILE A 181 -36.65 -39.11 17.97
CA ILE A 181 -36.97 -40.46 17.52
C ILE A 181 -35.97 -40.95 16.46
N LEU A 182 -35.83 -40.20 15.36
CA LEU A 182 -34.88 -40.49 14.29
C LEU A 182 -34.24 -39.18 13.81
N GLY A 183 -33.09 -38.83 14.38
CA GLY A 183 -32.37 -37.61 14.02
C GLY A 183 -30.93 -37.62 14.50
N LEU A 184 -30.04 -37.10 13.68
CA LEU A 184 -28.66 -36.80 14.06
C LEU A 184 -28.57 -35.34 14.52
N GLY A 185 -27.77 -35.05 15.53
CA GLY A 185 -27.35 -33.67 15.81
C GLY A 185 -26.47 -33.11 14.69
N GLY A 186 -26.40 -31.79 14.59
CA GLY A 186 -25.50 -31.10 13.68
C GLY A 186 -24.09 -30.96 14.25
N ALA A 187 -23.08 -30.92 13.39
CA ALA A 187 -21.70 -30.67 13.82
C ALA A 187 -21.53 -29.21 14.30
N GLY A 188 -20.63 -29.00 15.25
CA GLY A 188 -20.22 -27.64 15.64
C GLY A 188 -19.31 -27.01 14.58
N GLY A 189 -19.36 -25.68 14.48
CA GLY A 189 -18.52 -24.90 13.58
C GLY A 189 -17.08 -24.78 14.06
N ARG A 190 -16.13 -24.70 13.14
CA ARG A 190 -14.72 -24.45 13.47
C ARG A 190 -14.51 -22.99 13.92
N GLY A 191 -13.67 -22.76 14.91
CA GLY A 191 -13.23 -21.41 15.28
C GLY A 191 -12.33 -20.75 14.22
N GLY A 192 -12.46 -19.44 14.04
CA GLY A 192 -11.65 -18.68 13.09
C GLY A 192 -10.19 -18.56 13.52
N ASP A 193 -9.28 -18.44 12.56
CA ASP A 193 -7.86 -18.24 12.84
C ASP A 193 -7.60 -16.80 13.34
N GLY A 194 -6.64 -16.63 14.25
CA GLY A 194 -6.21 -15.31 14.71
C GLY A 194 -5.39 -14.56 13.66
N GLY A 195 -5.49 -13.24 13.64
CA GLY A 195 -4.73 -12.38 12.73
C GLY A 195 -3.25 -12.28 13.11
N SER A 196 -2.37 -12.05 12.15
CA SER A 196 -0.95 -11.81 12.41
C SER A 196 -0.71 -10.49 13.15
N GLY A 197 0.33 -10.40 13.96
CA GLY A 197 0.78 -9.11 14.51
C GLY A 197 1.40 -8.22 13.45
N GLY A 198 1.29 -6.90 13.60
CA GLY A 198 1.90 -5.92 12.70
C GLY A 198 3.42 -5.89 12.83
N THR A 199 4.12 -5.46 11.79
CA THR A 199 5.58 -5.21 11.85
C THR A 199 5.88 -4.03 12.78
N GLY A 200 7.00 -4.08 13.49
CA GLY A 200 7.51 -2.94 14.26
C GLY A 200 8.24 -1.95 13.35
N GLY A 201 8.29 -0.67 13.74
CA GLY A 201 9.21 0.27 13.12
C GLY A 201 10.68 -0.15 13.31
N VAL A 202 11.61 0.49 12.58
CA VAL A 202 13.04 0.12 12.44
C VAL A 202 13.82 -0.17 13.76
N ALA A 203 13.36 0.34 14.89
CA ALA A 203 13.91 0.12 16.23
C ALA A 203 12.83 -0.32 17.25
N ALA A 204 11.70 -0.86 16.78
CA ALA A 204 10.58 -1.30 17.59
C ALA A 204 10.26 -2.80 17.44
N ALA A 205 9.63 -3.38 18.46
CA ALA A 205 9.16 -4.76 18.42
C ALA A 205 7.94 -4.90 17.49
N GLY A 206 7.79 -6.06 16.87
CA GLY A 206 6.55 -6.40 16.17
C GLY A 206 5.38 -6.60 17.14
N GLY A 207 4.15 -6.53 16.63
CA GLY A 207 2.93 -6.75 17.40
C GLY A 207 2.69 -8.22 17.69
N ALA A 208 1.94 -8.54 18.75
CA ALA A 208 1.57 -9.93 19.04
C ALA A 208 0.55 -10.47 18.03
N GLY A 209 0.59 -11.78 17.78
CA GLY A 209 -0.46 -12.44 17.00
C GLY A 209 -1.78 -12.50 17.76
N GLY A 210 -2.90 -12.45 17.05
CA GLY A 210 -4.23 -12.60 17.62
C GLY A 210 -4.53 -14.05 18.01
N SER A 211 -5.36 -14.28 19.02
CA SER A 211 -5.77 -15.63 19.40
C SER A 211 -6.69 -16.28 18.36
N GLY A 212 -6.60 -17.60 18.20
CA GLY A 212 -7.62 -18.35 17.45
C GLY A 212 -8.94 -18.42 18.21
N GLY A 213 -10.05 -18.52 17.49
CA GLY A 213 -11.39 -18.67 18.05
C GLY A 213 -11.67 -20.10 18.52
N SER A 214 -12.58 -20.26 19.49
CA SER A 214 -13.00 -21.59 19.95
C SER A 214 -13.90 -22.30 18.93
N GLY A 215 -13.80 -23.63 18.84
CA GLY A 215 -14.78 -24.43 18.09
C GLY A 215 -16.13 -24.51 18.80
N GLY A 216 -17.21 -24.64 18.04
CA GLY A 216 -18.57 -24.77 18.55
C GLY A 216 -18.90 -26.21 18.98
N ALA A 217 -19.83 -26.37 19.92
CA ALA A 217 -20.26 -27.69 20.37
C ALA A 217 -21.08 -28.43 19.30
N GLY A 218 -21.01 -29.77 19.29
CA GLY A 218 -21.87 -30.60 18.46
C GLY A 218 -23.26 -30.80 19.08
N GLY A 219 -24.29 -30.81 18.23
CA GLY A 219 -25.67 -31.04 18.61
C GLY A 219 -25.96 -32.50 19.01
N SER A 220 -27.09 -32.70 19.69
CA SER A 220 -27.53 -34.00 20.18
C SER A 220 -28.58 -34.62 19.27
N GLY A 221 -28.63 -35.96 19.17
CA GLY A 221 -29.66 -36.68 18.43
C GLY A 221 -29.97 -38.07 19.00
N ARG A 222 -30.87 -38.80 18.33
CA ARG A 222 -31.27 -40.17 18.70
C ARG A 222 -31.52 -41.03 17.47
N VAL A 223 -31.03 -42.28 17.54
CA VAL A 223 -31.38 -43.34 16.58
C VAL A 223 -32.26 -44.36 17.30
N VAL A 224 -33.57 -44.34 16.99
CA VAL A 224 -34.58 -45.29 17.51
C VAL A 224 -34.71 -45.22 19.03
N VAL A 225 -35.02 -44.04 19.61
CA VAL A 225 -35.37 -43.73 21.04
C VAL A 225 -34.37 -44.15 22.14
N LEU A 226 -33.64 -45.23 21.93
CA LEU A 226 -32.84 -46.03 22.85
C LEU A 226 -31.35 -45.70 22.75
N PHE A 227 -30.88 -45.18 21.60
CA PHE A 227 -29.49 -44.82 21.38
C PHE A 227 -29.37 -43.31 21.15
N GLY A 228 -28.84 -42.59 22.14
CA GLY A 228 -28.42 -41.20 21.95
C GLY A 228 -27.15 -41.13 21.11
N ASN A 229 -27.04 -40.15 20.23
CA ASN A 229 -25.81 -39.80 19.56
C ASN A 229 -25.51 -38.32 19.77
N ARG A 230 -24.22 -37.96 19.71
CA ARG A 230 -23.77 -36.59 19.76
C ARG A 230 -22.86 -36.36 18.58
N ALA A 231 -23.14 -35.31 17.81
CA ALA A 231 -22.31 -34.95 16.68
C ALA A 231 -20.94 -34.46 17.15
N PRO A 232 -19.91 -34.52 16.29
CA PRO A 232 -18.61 -33.92 16.59
C PRO A 232 -18.74 -32.42 16.87
N GLY A 233 -18.03 -31.95 17.89
CA GLY A 233 -17.73 -30.54 18.06
C GLY A 233 -16.75 -30.03 16.99
N GLY A 234 -16.73 -28.71 16.80
CA GLY A 234 -15.81 -28.04 15.90
C GLY A 234 -14.40 -27.91 16.49
N ASP A 235 -13.41 -27.87 15.62
CA ASP A 235 -12.02 -27.59 15.98
C ASP A 235 -11.85 -26.13 16.40
N GLY A 236 -10.86 -25.86 17.27
CA GLY A 236 -10.40 -24.51 17.55
C GLY A 236 -9.63 -23.91 16.35
N GLY A 237 -9.68 -22.59 16.22
CA GLY A 237 -8.89 -21.84 15.26
C GLY A 237 -7.42 -21.76 15.66
N THR A 238 -6.53 -21.66 14.68
CA THR A 238 -5.10 -21.47 14.93
C THR A 238 -4.83 -20.05 15.46
N GLY A 239 -3.83 -19.90 16.32
CA GLY A 239 -3.38 -18.57 16.74
C GLY A 239 -2.60 -17.88 15.63
N GLY A 240 -2.75 -16.56 15.51
CA GLY A 240 -2.02 -15.75 14.55
C GLY A 240 -0.53 -15.68 14.86
N THR A 241 0.30 -15.48 13.84
CA THR A 241 1.75 -15.32 14.02
C THR A 241 2.07 -13.97 14.67
N GLY A 242 3.13 -13.91 15.48
CA GLY A 242 3.66 -12.62 15.95
C GLY A 242 4.27 -11.82 14.79
N GLY A 243 4.21 -10.50 14.88
CA GLY A 243 4.86 -9.58 13.95
C GLY A 243 6.37 -9.51 14.16
N ALA A 244 7.11 -9.20 13.09
CA ALA A 244 8.56 -9.02 13.14
C ALA A 244 8.94 -7.68 13.79
N GLY A 245 10.02 -7.65 14.59
CA GLY A 245 10.65 -6.38 15.04
C GLY A 245 11.44 -5.71 13.91
N GLY A 246 11.78 -4.42 14.02
CA GLY A 246 12.45 -3.68 12.93
C GLY A 246 13.98 -3.57 12.98
N GLY A 247 14.64 -3.99 14.07
CA GLY A 247 16.11 -3.91 14.26
C GLY A 247 16.68 -5.03 15.15
N VAL A 248 18.01 -5.28 15.10
CA VAL A 248 18.65 -6.41 15.83
C VAL A 248 18.53 -6.29 17.36
N ASP A 249 18.36 -5.06 17.86
CA ASP A 249 18.16 -4.73 19.28
C ASP A 249 16.73 -4.22 19.58
N ALA A 250 15.82 -4.19 18.59
CA ALA A 250 14.47 -3.63 18.66
C ALA A 250 13.47 -4.46 19.50
N GLY A 251 13.94 -5.50 20.18
CA GLY A 251 13.13 -6.51 20.86
C GLY A 251 12.77 -7.66 19.93
N ALA A 252 12.74 -8.89 20.48
CA ALA A 252 12.29 -10.07 19.76
C ALA A 252 10.89 -9.84 19.16
N GLY A 253 10.61 -10.41 18.00
CA GLY A 253 9.24 -10.41 17.50
C GLY A 253 8.28 -10.96 18.56
N SER A 254 7.11 -10.33 18.68
CA SER A 254 6.20 -10.63 19.78
C SER A 254 5.67 -12.06 19.71
N SER A 255 5.15 -12.57 20.82
CA SER A 255 4.57 -13.91 20.85
C SER A 255 3.47 -14.09 19.80
N GLY A 256 3.41 -15.27 19.18
CA GLY A 256 2.23 -15.68 18.44
C GLY A 256 1.01 -15.79 19.37
N GLY A 257 -0.18 -15.71 18.79
CA GLY A 257 -1.43 -15.86 19.51
C GLY A 257 -1.61 -17.30 20.00
N VAL A 258 -2.39 -17.46 21.06
CA VAL A 258 -2.80 -18.78 21.53
C VAL A 258 -3.83 -19.37 20.57
N GLY A 259 -3.73 -20.66 20.26
CA GLY A 259 -4.77 -21.35 19.49
C GLY A 259 -6.07 -21.48 20.30
N GLY A 260 -7.20 -21.48 19.62
CA GLY A 260 -8.50 -21.65 20.27
C GLY A 260 -8.71 -23.06 20.80
N THR A 261 -9.55 -23.22 21.81
CA THR A 261 -9.93 -24.56 22.29
C THR A 261 -10.91 -25.22 21.31
N GLY A 262 -10.75 -26.51 21.06
CA GLY A 262 -11.81 -27.32 20.45
C GLY A 262 -12.96 -27.51 21.43
N ALA A 263 -14.14 -27.90 20.93
CA ALA A 263 -15.28 -28.18 21.81
C ALA A 263 -15.17 -29.55 22.49
N ASP A 264 -15.60 -29.66 23.75
CA ASP A 264 -15.46 -30.88 24.59
C ASP A 264 -16.53 -31.97 24.32
N ASP A 265 -17.36 -31.78 23.29
CA ASP A 265 -18.60 -32.52 23.09
C ASP A 265 -18.54 -33.48 21.88
N GLY A 266 -19.07 -34.71 22.05
CA GLY A 266 -19.07 -35.74 21.00
C GLY A 266 -17.70 -36.41 20.84
N ALA A 267 -17.14 -36.42 19.63
CA ALA A 267 -15.76 -36.87 19.38
C ALA A 267 -14.70 -35.84 19.86
N GLY A 268 -15.13 -34.66 20.33
CA GLY A 268 -14.26 -33.54 20.69
C GLY A 268 -13.64 -32.87 19.46
N GLY A 269 -13.58 -31.54 19.45
CA GLY A 269 -12.76 -30.81 18.49
C GLY A 269 -11.30 -30.82 18.93
N SER A 270 -10.38 -30.84 17.97
CA SER A 270 -8.97 -30.58 18.27
C SER A 270 -8.77 -29.12 18.67
N GLY A 271 -7.86 -28.86 19.61
CA GLY A 271 -7.42 -27.50 19.92
C GLY A 271 -6.61 -26.93 18.75
N GLY A 272 -6.72 -25.63 18.52
CA GLY A 272 -5.89 -24.92 17.57
C GLY A 272 -4.43 -24.89 18.02
N THR A 273 -3.51 -24.89 17.07
CA THR A 273 -2.09 -24.67 17.35
C THR A 273 -1.85 -23.21 17.71
N GLY A 274 -0.95 -22.95 18.67
CA GLY A 274 -0.46 -21.59 18.91
C GLY A 274 0.28 -21.05 17.68
N GLY A 275 0.20 -19.74 17.47
CA GLY A 275 0.94 -19.06 16.42
C GLY A 275 2.44 -19.07 16.69
N SER A 276 3.23 -19.02 15.62
CA SER A 276 4.68 -18.85 15.75
C SER A 276 5.00 -17.47 16.33
N GLY A 277 6.02 -17.39 17.19
CA GLY A 277 6.56 -16.09 17.63
C GLY A 277 7.12 -15.30 16.43
N GLY A 278 7.06 -13.98 16.51
CA GLY A 278 7.69 -13.12 15.51
C GLY A 278 9.20 -13.27 15.52
N THR A 279 9.83 -13.03 14.37
CA THR A 279 11.28 -12.99 14.25
C THR A 279 11.83 -11.66 14.78
N ALA A 280 13.05 -11.67 15.33
CA ALA A 280 13.82 -10.43 15.41
C ALA A 280 14.08 -9.99 13.96
N GLY A 281 13.39 -8.96 13.50
CA GLY A 281 13.65 -8.41 12.18
C GLY A 281 14.65 -7.27 12.28
N GLY A 282 15.17 -6.88 11.11
CA GLY A 282 16.08 -5.76 10.94
C GLY A 282 17.57 -6.12 11.01
N THR A 283 18.35 -5.43 10.18
CA THR A 283 19.81 -5.54 10.09
C THR A 283 20.51 -4.44 10.90
N ILE A 284 19.74 -3.54 11.52
CA ILE A 284 20.28 -2.31 12.09
C ILE A 284 20.44 -2.41 13.60
N ARG A 285 21.63 -2.04 14.06
CA ARG A 285 22.02 -1.94 15.45
C ARG A 285 22.14 -0.48 15.86
N PHE A 286 21.39 -0.10 16.90
CA PHE A 286 21.45 1.24 17.50
C PHE A 286 22.16 1.17 18.86
N THR A 287 23.26 1.91 19.01
CA THR A 287 23.89 2.09 20.33
C THR A 287 23.17 3.20 21.10
N PRO A 288 23.39 3.34 22.43
CA PRO A 288 22.84 4.47 23.19
C PRO A 288 23.21 5.85 22.62
N LEU A 289 24.30 5.95 21.84
CA LEU A 289 24.70 7.19 21.19
C LEU A 289 23.75 7.62 20.05
N ALA A 290 22.94 6.72 19.50
CA ALA A 290 21.96 7.03 18.46
C ALA A 290 20.65 7.63 18.98
N GLN A 291 20.43 7.70 20.30
CA GLN A 291 19.16 8.20 20.85
C GLN A 291 18.79 9.62 20.36
N PRO A 292 19.70 10.61 20.35
CA PRO A 292 19.40 11.94 19.79
C PRO A 292 19.07 11.89 18.29
N LEU A 293 19.82 11.10 17.50
CA LEU A 293 19.56 10.90 16.08
C LEU A 293 18.15 10.36 15.84
N VAL A 294 17.80 9.27 16.52
CA VAL A 294 16.49 8.61 16.37
C VAL A 294 15.35 9.54 16.79
N ALA A 295 15.52 10.29 17.90
CA ALA A 295 14.54 11.27 18.33
C ALA A 295 14.34 12.37 17.26
N PHE A 296 15.44 12.94 16.76
CA PHE A 296 15.38 14.01 15.77
C PHE A 296 14.73 13.58 14.45
N VAL A 297 15.09 12.40 13.93
CA VAL A 297 14.48 11.84 12.72
C VAL A 297 12.99 11.56 12.94
N ASN A 298 12.60 11.03 14.10
CA ASN A 298 11.18 10.78 14.43
C ASN A 298 10.37 12.08 14.52
N ASP A 299 10.94 13.11 15.14
CA ASP A 299 10.29 14.41 15.24
C ASP A 299 10.08 15.02 13.85
N SER A 300 11.08 14.90 12.95
CA SER A 300 10.94 15.33 11.55
C SER A 300 9.88 14.54 10.80
N ARG A 301 9.75 13.22 11.02
CA ARG A 301 8.68 12.42 10.40
C ARG A 301 7.32 12.81 10.92
N ALA A 302 7.21 13.09 12.21
CA ALA A 302 5.95 13.48 12.83
C ALA A 302 5.47 14.91 12.47
N ASP A 303 6.25 15.66 11.68
CA ASP A 303 5.88 17.00 11.21
C ASP A 303 4.65 16.94 10.29
N THR A 304 3.57 17.61 10.70
CA THR A 304 2.28 17.70 10.00
C THR A 304 2.06 19.02 9.28
N SER A 305 3.08 19.87 9.13
CA SER A 305 2.97 21.21 8.55
C SER A 305 2.55 21.21 7.08
N GLY A 306 2.89 20.16 6.34
CA GLY A 306 2.54 20.03 4.91
C GLY A 306 3.24 21.04 4.00
N THR A 307 4.36 21.61 4.45
CA THR A 307 5.12 22.62 3.68
C THR A 307 6.43 22.05 3.14
N ALA A 308 6.83 22.46 1.93
CA ALA A 308 8.09 22.07 1.31
C ALA A 308 9.31 22.38 2.20
N ALA A 309 9.21 23.43 3.03
CA ALA A 309 10.22 23.82 4.00
C ALA A 309 10.47 22.75 5.08
N SER A 310 9.51 21.87 5.37
CA SER A 310 9.70 20.74 6.30
C SER A 310 10.76 19.73 5.82
N LEU A 311 11.11 19.77 4.53
CA LEU A 311 12.16 18.93 3.94
C LEU A 311 13.54 19.60 4.00
N LEU A 312 13.65 20.88 4.38
CA LEU A 312 14.93 21.57 4.53
C LEU A 312 15.58 21.31 5.89
N THR A 313 15.24 20.18 6.52
CA THR A 313 15.87 19.71 7.75
C THR A 313 17.29 19.17 7.45
N PRO A 314 18.24 19.30 8.39
CA PRO A 314 19.61 18.84 8.20
C PRO A 314 19.72 17.32 8.35
N ILE A 315 18.99 16.58 7.51
CA ILE A 315 18.89 15.12 7.55
C ILE A 315 19.18 14.58 6.15
N ASN A 316 20.38 14.07 5.96
CA ASN A 316 20.68 13.05 4.96
C ASN A 316 21.05 11.79 5.73
N TYR A 317 20.24 10.74 5.62
CA TYR A 317 20.37 9.55 6.46
C TYR A 317 20.41 8.31 5.59
N ASN A 318 21.59 7.69 5.47
CA ASN A 318 21.88 6.59 4.56
C ASN A 318 21.55 6.89 3.09
N ALA A 319 21.81 8.12 2.66
CA ALA A 319 21.49 8.58 1.32
C ALA A 319 22.40 8.02 0.23
N ASP A 320 21.82 7.61 -0.90
CA ASP A 320 22.56 7.00 -2.01
C ASP A 320 23.51 7.97 -2.73
N ILE A 321 24.69 7.48 -3.13
CA ILE A 321 25.62 8.15 -4.03
C ILE A 321 25.66 7.38 -5.35
N PHE A 322 25.25 8.03 -6.44
CA PHE A 322 25.21 7.43 -7.78
C PHE A 322 26.48 7.66 -8.60
N ALA A 323 27.34 8.62 -8.22
CA ALA A 323 28.62 8.83 -8.89
C ALA A 323 29.75 9.22 -7.92
N ALA A 324 30.96 8.72 -8.20
CA ALA A 324 32.16 9.10 -7.46
C ALA A 324 32.58 10.56 -7.72
N VAL A 325 32.26 11.10 -8.91
CA VAL A 325 32.44 12.51 -9.25
C VAL A 325 31.06 13.16 -9.26
N PRO A 326 30.80 14.06 -8.30
CA PRO A 326 29.52 14.76 -8.22
C PRO A 326 29.17 15.53 -9.49
N ALA A 327 27.91 15.40 -9.93
CA ALA A 327 27.42 16.01 -11.17
C ALA A 327 25.92 16.35 -11.08
N LEU A 328 25.52 17.35 -11.88
CA LEU A 328 24.12 17.55 -12.28
C LEU A 328 23.85 16.63 -13.48
N MET A 329 23.19 15.50 -13.23
CA MET A 329 22.99 14.43 -14.20
C MET A 329 21.96 14.81 -15.26
N THR A 330 20.82 15.39 -14.88
CA THR A 330 19.82 15.93 -15.81
C THR A 330 19.18 17.21 -15.29
N ALA A 331 18.77 18.08 -16.21
CA ALA A 331 18.06 19.33 -15.93
C ALA A 331 17.04 19.61 -17.05
N ASN A 332 16.19 18.63 -17.35
CA ASN A 332 15.28 18.69 -18.48
C ASN A 332 14.11 19.62 -18.19
N TYR A 333 13.58 20.27 -19.24
CA TYR A 333 12.33 20.99 -19.12
C TYR A 333 11.22 19.98 -18.78
N GLY A 334 10.42 20.28 -17.76
CA GLY A 334 9.41 19.36 -17.23
C GLY A 334 8.07 19.52 -17.93
N PHE A 335 7.16 20.29 -17.35
CA PHE A 335 5.83 20.50 -17.93
C PHE A 335 5.38 21.96 -17.78
N ASP A 336 4.74 22.47 -18.83
CA ASP A 336 4.35 23.88 -18.97
C ASP A 336 3.03 24.16 -18.24
N GLY A 337 3.01 25.17 -17.38
CA GLY A 337 1.79 25.80 -16.88
C GLY A 337 0.79 24.93 -16.12
N TYR A 338 1.24 23.93 -15.36
CA TYR A 338 0.37 23.01 -14.61
C TYR A 338 0.40 23.23 -13.09
N MET A 339 1.36 23.99 -12.59
CA MET A 339 1.40 24.43 -11.20
C MET A 339 0.50 25.65 -11.04
N GLY A 340 -0.30 25.71 -9.99
CA GLY A 340 -1.13 26.88 -9.68
C GLY A 340 -2.24 27.14 -10.72
N VAL A 341 -2.99 26.11 -11.12
CA VAL A 341 -4.09 26.22 -12.09
C VAL A 341 -5.30 26.93 -11.46
N PRO A 342 -5.74 28.10 -11.99
CA PRO A 342 -6.84 28.85 -11.41
C PRO A 342 -8.18 28.12 -11.45
N GLY A 343 -8.85 28.03 -10.31
CA GLY A 343 -10.21 27.51 -10.18
C GLY A 343 -10.33 25.99 -10.14
N LEU A 344 -9.23 25.26 -10.34
CA LEU A 344 -9.18 23.80 -10.21
C LEU A 344 -9.27 23.42 -8.72
N ASN A 345 -10.34 22.76 -8.27
CA ASN A 345 -10.54 22.49 -6.84
C ASN A 345 -11.31 21.18 -6.55
N GLY A 346 -11.25 20.21 -7.47
CA GLY A 346 -11.95 18.94 -7.32
C GLY A 346 -11.70 17.94 -8.45
N THR A 347 -12.63 16.99 -8.56
CA THR A 347 -12.57 15.84 -9.50
C THR A 347 -13.76 15.80 -10.46
N THR A 348 -14.45 16.92 -10.64
CA THR A 348 -15.70 17.00 -11.41
C THR A 348 -15.45 17.24 -12.90
N VAL A 349 -16.52 17.17 -13.69
CA VAL A 349 -16.48 17.57 -15.11
C VAL A 349 -16.05 19.03 -15.30
N VAL A 350 -16.38 19.91 -14.36
CA VAL A 350 -15.94 21.32 -14.39
C VAL A 350 -14.42 21.41 -14.18
N ASP A 351 -13.87 20.64 -13.23
CA ASP A 351 -12.43 20.57 -12.98
C ASP A 351 -11.66 20.04 -14.19
N ARG A 352 -12.21 19.03 -14.87
CA ARG A 352 -11.69 18.55 -16.15
C ARG A 352 -11.67 19.64 -17.22
N GLU A 353 -12.75 20.40 -17.36
CA GLU A 353 -12.83 21.51 -18.34
C GLU A 353 -11.81 22.62 -18.01
N ILE A 354 -11.59 22.89 -16.72
CA ILE A 354 -10.55 23.83 -16.26
C ILE A 354 -9.15 23.32 -16.62
N ALA A 355 -8.83 22.07 -16.28
CA ALA A 355 -7.54 21.46 -16.63
C ALA A 355 -7.29 21.49 -18.15
N ALA A 356 -8.29 21.12 -18.94
CA ALA A 356 -8.22 21.14 -20.40
C ALA A 356 -8.03 22.56 -20.97
N ALA A 357 -8.61 23.60 -20.35
CA ALA A 357 -8.42 24.99 -20.76
C ALA A 357 -6.97 25.47 -20.62
N PHE A 358 -6.21 24.88 -19.69
CA PHE A 358 -4.77 25.10 -19.51
C PHE A 358 -3.91 23.97 -20.11
N ASN A 359 -4.52 23.14 -20.97
CA ASN A 359 -3.86 22.08 -21.71
C ASN A 359 -3.18 21.02 -20.83
N VAL A 360 -3.83 20.67 -19.72
CA VAL A 360 -3.45 19.55 -18.85
C VAL A 360 -4.43 18.40 -19.04
N ALA A 361 -3.90 17.19 -19.23
CA ALA A 361 -4.70 15.99 -19.44
C ALA A 361 -5.50 15.58 -18.19
N TRP A 362 -6.48 14.69 -18.42
CA TRP A 362 -7.38 14.19 -17.40
C TRP A 362 -7.67 12.70 -17.58
N GLU A 363 -7.62 11.94 -16.50
CA GLU A 363 -7.92 10.51 -16.47
C GLU A 363 -9.42 10.22 -16.35
N ASN A 364 -9.90 9.25 -17.11
CA ASN A 364 -11.21 8.66 -16.89
C ASN A 364 -11.13 7.58 -15.79
N VAL A 365 -11.48 7.95 -14.55
CA VAL A 365 -11.48 7.06 -13.38
C VAL A 365 -12.91 6.77 -12.92
N ASP A 366 -13.17 5.51 -12.55
CA ASP A 366 -14.46 5.11 -11.98
C ASP A 366 -14.80 5.94 -10.72
N PRO A 367 -15.89 6.73 -10.74
CA PRO A 367 -16.28 7.55 -9.59
C PRO A 367 -16.56 6.73 -8.31
N ALA A 368 -16.91 5.44 -8.43
CA ALA A 368 -17.13 4.57 -7.29
C ALA A 368 -15.87 4.32 -6.45
N LEU A 369 -14.68 4.55 -7.01
CA LEU A 369 -13.41 4.41 -6.30
C LEU A 369 -13.15 5.57 -5.34
N GLY A 370 -13.85 6.71 -5.47
CA GLY A 370 -13.61 7.88 -4.63
C GLY A 370 -12.17 8.39 -4.73
N ALA A 371 -11.59 8.32 -5.93
CA ALA A 371 -10.16 8.58 -6.14
C ALA A 371 -9.77 10.03 -5.78
N PRO A 372 -8.55 10.25 -5.27
CA PRO A 372 -8.03 11.58 -5.02
C PRO A 372 -7.80 12.34 -6.34
N GLN A 373 -7.73 13.66 -6.28
CA GLN A 373 -7.52 14.51 -7.45
C GLN A 373 -6.27 14.14 -8.26
N ARG A 374 -5.21 13.66 -7.60
CA ARG A 374 -3.97 13.24 -8.26
C ARG A 374 -4.17 12.06 -9.21
N SER A 375 -5.15 11.19 -8.98
CA SER A 375 -5.51 10.12 -9.92
C SER A 375 -6.19 10.64 -11.18
N TYR A 376 -6.70 11.87 -11.16
CA TYR A 376 -7.40 12.48 -12.29
C TYR A 376 -6.51 13.38 -13.13
N THR A 377 -5.55 14.08 -12.53
CA THR A 377 -4.72 15.04 -13.25
C THR A 377 -3.40 15.30 -12.53
N SER A 378 -2.37 15.66 -13.30
CA SER A 378 -1.10 16.14 -12.74
C SER A 378 -1.16 17.62 -12.32
N ALA A 379 -2.21 18.36 -12.71
CA ALA A 379 -2.38 19.78 -12.37
C ALA A 379 -2.52 19.99 -10.86
N VAL A 380 -1.93 21.07 -10.36
CA VAL A 380 -2.03 21.49 -8.95
C VAL A 380 -2.75 22.82 -8.88
N SER A 381 -3.71 22.96 -7.95
CA SER A 381 -4.46 24.20 -7.78
C SER A 381 -3.60 25.34 -7.21
N THR A 382 -4.07 26.58 -7.35
CA THR A 382 -3.44 27.75 -6.70
C THR A 382 -3.34 27.58 -5.18
N ASP A 383 -4.43 27.11 -4.55
CA ASP A 383 -4.52 26.99 -3.10
C ASP A 383 -3.59 25.89 -2.56
N SER A 384 -3.50 24.76 -3.26
CA SER A 384 -2.60 23.66 -2.90
C SER A 384 -1.14 24.02 -3.07
N VAL A 385 -0.80 24.75 -4.15
CA VAL A 385 0.57 25.26 -4.34
C VAL A 385 0.96 26.24 -3.25
N GLU A 386 0.12 27.24 -2.97
CA GLU A 386 0.45 28.25 -1.95
C GLU A 386 0.59 27.61 -0.57
N ALA A 387 -0.26 26.64 -0.23
CA ALA A 387 -0.16 25.89 1.01
C ALA A 387 1.14 25.08 1.13
N ALA A 388 1.58 24.43 0.05
CA ALA A 388 2.77 23.59 0.07
C ALA A 388 4.07 24.40 -0.04
N TYR A 389 4.16 25.37 -0.95
CA TYR A 389 5.42 26.05 -1.28
C TYR A 389 5.55 27.45 -0.66
N GLY A 390 4.46 28.03 -0.16
CA GLY A 390 4.47 29.39 0.40
C GLY A 390 4.74 30.49 -0.63
N VAL A 391 4.65 30.19 -1.92
CA VAL A 391 4.85 31.11 -3.03
C VAL A 391 3.74 30.94 -4.08
N ASP A 392 3.44 32.00 -4.81
CA ASP A 392 2.52 31.96 -5.95
C ASP A 392 3.25 31.37 -7.17
N LEU A 393 2.78 30.21 -7.64
CA LEU A 393 3.26 29.57 -8.86
C LEU A 393 2.15 29.53 -9.92
N LEU A 394 1.36 30.60 -10.06
CA LEU A 394 0.32 30.74 -11.08
C LEU A 394 0.81 30.33 -12.47
N LEU A 395 0.32 29.18 -12.94
CA LEU A 395 0.68 28.57 -14.22
C LEU A 395 2.20 28.48 -14.41
N ALA A 396 2.93 28.11 -13.36
CA ALA A 396 4.36 27.91 -13.47
C ALA A 396 4.68 26.53 -14.08
N ASP A 397 5.87 26.47 -14.67
CA ASP A 397 6.46 25.25 -15.18
C ASP A 397 7.30 24.59 -14.08
N THR A 398 7.63 23.32 -14.24
CA THR A 398 8.62 22.65 -13.38
C THR A 398 9.79 22.09 -14.18
N MET A 399 10.94 21.97 -13.51
CA MET A 399 12.10 21.24 -14.01
C MET A 399 12.68 20.38 -12.87
N PRO A 400 12.72 19.04 -13.02
CA PRO A 400 13.48 18.19 -12.12
C PRO A 400 14.99 18.32 -12.41
N LEU A 401 15.73 18.70 -11.38
CA LEU A 401 17.19 18.77 -11.36
C LEU A 401 17.73 17.58 -10.58
N VAL A 402 18.40 16.68 -11.29
CA VAL A 402 18.80 15.35 -10.82
C VAL A 402 20.29 15.34 -10.60
N PHE A 403 20.73 15.17 -9.35
CA PHE A 403 22.12 15.18 -8.96
C PHE A 403 22.63 13.76 -8.71
N SER A 404 23.93 13.52 -8.89
CA SER A 404 24.50 12.20 -8.62
C SER A 404 24.71 11.91 -7.14
N ASN A 405 24.63 12.93 -6.29
CA ASN A 405 24.91 12.86 -4.87
C ASN A 405 23.85 13.65 -4.11
N PRO A 406 23.59 13.29 -2.85
CA PRO A 406 22.56 13.95 -2.07
C PRO A 406 22.99 15.35 -1.73
N LEU A 407 22.07 16.28 -1.88
CA LEU A 407 22.24 17.69 -1.54
C LEU A 407 22.08 17.87 -0.04
N LEU A 408 22.80 18.85 0.52
CA LEU A 408 22.62 19.24 1.91
C LEU A 408 21.38 20.16 2.00
N PRO A 409 20.25 19.72 2.59
CA PRO A 409 18.98 20.43 2.43
C PRO A 409 18.99 21.86 2.96
N THR A 410 19.76 22.12 4.01
CA THR A 410 19.88 23.45 4.64
C THR A 410 20.64 24.48 3.80
N THR A 411 21.22 24.07 2.66
CA THR A 411 21.94 24.96 1.73
C THR A 411 21.17 25.22 0.45
N MET A 412 19.98 24.65 0.29
CA MET A 412 19.21 24.84 -0.94
C MET A 412 18.41 26.14 -0.87
N ASP A 413 18.53 26.95 -1.92
CA ASP A 413 17.74 28.16 -2.17
C ASP A 413 17.44 28.27 -3.68
N PRO A 414 16.30 28.86 -4.10
CA PRO A 414 16.00 29.04 -5.52
C PRO A 414 17.08 29.84 -6.27
N THR A 415 17.80 30.73 -5.59
CA THR A 415 18.88 31.55 -6.19
C THR A 415 20.15 30.77 -6.51
N ASP A 416 20.28 29.53 -6.04
CA ASP A 416 21.37 28.62 -6.45
C ASP A 416 21.28 28.26 -7.94
N PHE A 417 20.12 28.41 -8.58
CA PHE A 417 19.88 27.91 -9.93
C PHE A 417 19.67 29.05 -10.92
N LEU A 418 20.40 29.00 -12.04
CA LEU A 418 20.23 29.91 -13.16
C LEU A 418 19.87 29.13 -14.42
N VAL A 419 18.63 29.31 -14.89
CA VAL A 419 18.12 28.70 -16.11
C VAL A 419 18.40 29.65 -17.27
N THR A 420 19.11 29.19 -18.30
CA THR A 420 19.29 29.94 -19.55
C THR A 420 18.28 29.45 -20.57
N LEU A 421 17.57 30.38 -21.22
CA LEU A 421 16.53 30.09 -22.20
C LEU A 421 17.04 30.21 -23.64
N SER A 422 16.24 29.71 -24.58
CA SER A 422 16.56 29.66 -26.01
C SER A 422 16.76 31.02 -26.68
N ASP A 423 16.27 32.11 -26.07
CA ASP A 423 16.48 33.48 -26.53
C ASP A 423 17.72 34.16 -25.87
N GLY A 424 18.42 33.43 -25.01
CA GLY A 424 19.59 33.90 -24.26
C GLY A 424 19.25 34.63 -22.96
N SER A 425 17.97 34.80 -22.62
CA SER A 425 17.56 35.30 -21.31
C SER A 425 17.88 34.29 -20.21
N GLN A 426 17.97 34.79 -18.97
CA GLN A 426 18.25 33.98 -17.79
C GLN A 426 17.17 34.19 -16.75
N VAL A 427 16.73 33.10 -16.14
CA VAL A 427 15.64 33.06 -15.15
C VAL A 427 16.15 32.41 -13.87
N VAL A 428 15.94 33.09 -12.75
CA VAL A 428 16.03 32.51 -11.42
C VAL A 428 14.65 31.91 -11.10
N PRO A 429 14.57 30.64 -10.68
CA PRO A 429 13.30 30.01 -10.30
C PRO A 429 12.56 30.77 -9.19
N LEU A 430 11.24 30.63 -9.16
CA LEU A 430 10.40 31.16 -8.08
C LEU A 430 10.51 30.30 -6.82
N THR A 431 10.77 29.00 -6.98
CA THR A 431 11.02 28.07 -5.88
C THR A 431 11.94 26.93 -6.33
N ALA A 432 12.57 26.29 -5.35
CA ALA A 432 13.31 25.06 -5.42
C ALA A 432 12.89 24.23 -4.21
N ALA A 433 12.57 22.97 -4.41
CA ALA A 433 12.15 22.09 -3.32
C ALA A 433 12.55 20.64 -3.59
N PHE A 434 12.66 19.86 -2.52
CA PHE A 434 12.83 18.42 -2.66
C PHE A 434 11.54 17.74 -3.14
N LEU A 435 10.34 18.30 -2.95
CA LEU A 435 9.10 17.65 -3.37
C LEU A 435 9.11 17.27 -4.86
N PRO A 436 8.74 16.03 -5.23
CA PRO A 436 8.23 14.93 -4.38
C PRO A 436 9.29 14.00 -3.74
N ASN A 437 10.58 14.30 -3.81
CA ASN A 437 11.66 13.55 -3.15
C ASN A 437 11.67 13.71 -1.61
N LEU A 438 10.98 12.81 -0.90
CA LEU A 438 10.69 12.97 0.54
C LEU A 438 11.70 12.28 1.46
N GLU A 439 12.18 11.11 1.05
CA GLU A 439 12.87 10.20 1.95
C GLU A 439 14.25 10.72 2.37
N PHE A 440 14.70 10.35 3.57
CA PHE A 440 15.99 10.81 4.07
C PHE A 440 17.18 10.03 3.50
N ASN A 441 16.96 8.83 2.96
CA ASN A 441 17.98 8.07 2.21
C ASN A 441 18.03 8.45 0.71
N GLU A 442 17.45 9.59 0.38
CA GLU A 442 17.49 10.18 -0.95
C GLU A 442 18.08 11.58 -0.88
N ARG A 443 17.39 12.61 -1.41
CA ARG A 443 17.81 14.03 -1.48
C ARG A 443 18.73 14.41 -2.63
N GLN A 444 18.70 13.66 -3.72
CA GLN A 444 19.47 13.97 -4.93
C GLN A 444 18.63 14.71 -5.99
N THR A 445 17.29 14.77 -5.87
CA THR A 445 16.45 15.49 -6.83
C THR A 445 15.84 16.74 -6.21
N VAL A 446 15.96 17.86 -6.92
CA VAL A 446 15.30 19.12 -6.61
C VAL A 446 14.38 19.49 -7.77
N VAL A 447 13.15 19.84 -7.49
CA VAL A 447 12.23 20.41 -8.47
C VAL A 447 12.25 21.92 -8.34
N ILE A 448 12.67 22.60 -9.41
CA ILE A 448 12.54 24.06 -9.52
C ILE A 448 11.26 24.41 -10.28
N ALA A 449 10.62 25.52 -9.92
CA ALA A 449 9.43 26.00 -10.61
C ALA A 449 9.54 27.48 -10.99
N GLY A 450 9.01 27.83 -12.16
CA GLY A 450 9.08 29.19 -12.70
C GLY A 450 8.63 29.28 -14.16
N PRO A 451 8.68 30.48 -14.76
CA PRO A 451 8.34 30.69 -16.15
C PRO A 451 9.52 30.30 -17.05
N PHE A 452 9.58 29.04 -17.47
CA PHE A 452 10.75 28.48 -18.15
C PHE A 452 10.55 28.34 -19.65
N GLY A 453 9.32 28.19 -20.13
CA GLY A 453 9.10 28.03 -21.56
C GLY A 453 7.64 28.02 -21.99
N ASN A 454 7.40 27.36 -23.11
CA ASN A 454 6.09 27.06 -23.65
C ASN A 454 6.13 25.76 -24.46
N ARG A 455 4.94 25.30 -24.86
CA ARG A 455 4.73 24.07 -25.63
C ARG A 455 5.09 24.14 -27.13
N LEU A 456 5.55 25.28 -27.63
CA LEU A 456 5.89 25.43 -29.06
C LEU A 456 7.15 24.63 -29.41
N GLN A 457 7.21 24.13 -30.64
CA GLN A 457 8.36 23.34 -31.08
C GLN A 457 9.58 24.25 -31.29
N PRO A 458 10.80 23.79 -30.99
CA PRO A 458 12.02 24.52 -31.29
C PRO A 458 12.08 25.01 -32.74
N GLY A 459 12.30 26.31 -32.93
CA GLY A 459 12.36 26.96 -34.23
C GLY A 459 11.04 27.60 -34.70
N GLU A 460 9.92 27.34 -34.02
CA GLU A 460 8.67 28.07 -34.27
C GLU A 460 8.75 29.51 -33.74
N PRO A 461 8.13 30.49 -34.43
CA PRO A 461 8.08 31.86 -33.94
C PRO A 461 7.46 31.94 -32.54
N GLY A 462 8.21 32.47 -31.58
CA GLY A 462 7.77 32.61 -30.19
C GLY A 462 8.06 31.39 -29.29
N ALA A 463 8.68 30.33 -29.81
CA ALA A 463 9.12 29.21 -28.99
C ALA A 463 10.17 29.66 -27.96
N LEU A 464 9.89 29.36 -26.70
CA LEU A 464 10.77 29.65 -25.57
C LEU A 464 10.90 28.37 -24.75
N TYR A 465 12.13 27.98 -24.44
CA TYR A 465 12.40 26.77 -23.65
C TYR A 465 13.78 26.86 -23.00
N PRO A 466 14.02 26.13 -21.89
CA PRO A 466 15.33 26.01 -21.29
C PRO A 466 16.34 25.38 -22.24
N VAL A 467 17.56 25.90 -22.25
CA VAL A 467 18.71 25.31 -22.97
C VAL A 467 19.77 24.77 -22.02
N SER A 468 19.91 25.35 -20.82
CA SER A 468 20.82 24.85 -19.79
C SER A 468 20.44 25.37 -18.40
N VAL A 469 20.79 24.61 -17.38
CA VAL A 469 20.74 25.02 -15.98
C VAL A 469 22.17 25.01 -15.43
N THR A 470 22.52 26.04 -14.67
CA THR A 470 23.81 26.13 -13.96
C THR A 470 23.57 26.41 -12.49
N VAL A 471 24.29 25.71 -11.63
CA VAL A 471 24.36 26.02 -10.20
C VAL A 471 25.34 27.18 -10.03
N VAL A 472 24.89 28.28 -9.44
CA VAL A 472 25.64 29.53 -9.30
C VAL A 472 25.96 29.82 -7.84
N GLU A 473 26.96 30.68 -7.62
CA GLU A 473 27.30 31.15 -6.28
C GLU A 473 26.32 32.24 -5.83
N ASP A 474 25.80 32.11 -4.62
CA ASP A 474 24.91 33.06 -3.97
C ASP A 474 25.37 33.32 -2.51
N SER A 475 24.47 33.74 -1.61
CA SER A 475 24.79 33.91 -0.19
C SER A 475 24.81 32.60 0.62
N THR A 476 24.21 31.53 0.10
CA THR A 476 24.08 30.21 0.73
C THR A 476 24.44 29.10 -0.27
N PRO A 477 25.69 29.02 -0.76
CA PRO A 477 25.99 28.21 -1.94
C PRO A 477 25.62 26.75 -1.75
N LEU A 478 24.86 26.20 -2.71
CA LEU A 478 24.44 24.80 -2.70
C LEU A 478 25.59 23.81 -2.47
N GLN A 479 25.36 22.85 -1.56
CA GLN A 479 26.34 21.82 -1.19
C GLN A 479 25.81 20.41 -1.46
N MET A 480 26.74 19.49 -1.77
CA MET A 480 26.49 18.06 -1.96
C MET A 480 27.32 17.22 -0.97
N LEU A 481 26.84 16.03 -0.66
CA LEU A 481 27.52 15.07 0.19
C LEU A 481 28.21 13.96 -0.64
N THR A 482 29.45 13.69 -0.31
CA THR A 482 30.21 12.54 -0.80
C THR A 482 30.50 11.59 0.36
N ASN A 483 31.01 10.39 0.07
CA ASN A 483 31.49 9.46 1.09
C ASN A 483 32.72 9.99 1.88
N SER A 484 33.28 11.14 1.48
CA SER A 484 34.41 11.78 2.13
C SER A 484 34.09 13.12 2.78
N GLY A 485 32.83 13.58 2.66
CA GLY A 485 32.37 14.85 3.23
C GLY A 485 31.69 15.78 2.23
N ILE A 486 31.60 17.05 2.61
CA ILE A 486 30.80 18.07 1.93
C ILE A 486 31.58 18.67 0.76
N ILE A 487 30.94 18.93 -0.37
CA ILE A 487 31.52 19.69 -1.47
C ILE A 487 30.56 20.77 -1.97
N SER A 488 31.06 21.77 -2.69
CA SER A 488 30.20 22.76 -3.35
C SER A 488 29.66 22.20 -4.68
N ALA A 489 28.39 22.49 -4.96
CA ALA A 489 27.75 22.21 -6.25
C ALA A 489 27.92 23.37 -7.25
N VAL A 490 28.47 24.51 -6.82
CA VAL A 490 28.65 25.70 -7.67
C VAL A 490 29.47 25.36 -8.92
N GLY A 491 28.97 25.82 -10.06
CA GLY A 491 29.59 25.59 -11.37
C GLY A 491 29.16 24.29 -12.06
N LEU A 492 28.43 23.39 -11.38
CA LEU A 492 27.77 22.29 -12.06
C LEU A 492 26.75 22.83 -13.06
N SER A 493 26.74 22.28 -14.27
CA SER A 493 25.88 22.74 -15.36
C SER A 493 25.43 21.57 -16.20
N GLN A 494 24.22 21.66 -16.74
CA GLN A 494 23.64 20.64 -17.62
C GLN A 494 22.78 21.26 -18.72
N SER A 495 22.88 20.71 -19.91
CA SER A 495 22.01 21.04 -21.04
C SER A 495 20.60 20.52 -20.80
N SER A 496 19.60 21.29 -21.18
CA SER A 496 18.20 20.94 -20.99
C SER A 496 17.60 20.34 -22.27
N SER A 497 16.95 19.19 -22.15
CA SER A 497 16.11 18.63 -23.21
C SER A 497 14.68 19.16 -23.12
N ASN A 498 14.04 19.36 -24.28
CA ASN A 498 12.64 19.78 -24.38
C ASN A 498 11.72 18.55 -24.47
N PRO A 499 10.77 18.36 -23.52
CA PRO A 499 9.93 17.17 -23.36
C PRO A 499 8.83 17.07 -24.42
N TYR A 500 8.60 18.11 -25.23
CA TYR A 500 7.66 18.08 -26.35
C TYR A 500 8.31 17.65 -27.67
N VAL A 501 9.63 17.40 -27.67
CA VAL A 501 10.38 16.94 -28.84
C VAL A 501 10.58 15.44 -28.77
N ILE A 502 10.20 14.73 -29.84
CA ILE A 502 10.32 13.27 -29.95
C ILE A 502 11.75 12.81 -29.58
N GLY A 503 11.83 11.81 -28.71
CA GLY A 503 13.10 11.25 -28.22
C GLY A 503 13.58 11.84 -26.89
N ASN A 504 12.95 12.91 -26.39
CA ASN A 504 13.31 13.56 -25.13
C ASN A 504 12.39 13.20 -23.96
N GLY A 505 11.69 12.07 -24.03
CA GLY A 505 10.89 11.58 -22.90
C GLY A 505 11.75 11.20 -21.68
N PRO A 506 11.12 10.86 -20.55
CA PRO A 506 11.84 10.52 -19.33
C PRO A 506 12.68 9.24 -19.50
N ARG A 507 13.76 9.14 -18.72
CA ARG A 507 14.70 8.01 -18.78
C ARG A 507 15.27 7.63 -17.42
N LEU A 508 15.79 6.41 -17.31
CA LEU A 508 16.68 6.00 -16.24
C LEU A 508 18.01 6.76 -16.37
N VAL A 509 18.52 7.25 -15.25
CA VAL A 509 19.82 7.95 -15.17
C VAL A 509 20.87 7.12 -14.44
N ALA A 510 20.45 6.25 -13.50
CA ALA A 510 21.29 5.29 -12.81
C ALA A 510 20.45 4.11 -12.28
N ALA A 511 21.11 3.00 -11.99
CA ALA A 511 20.54 1.89 -11.25
C ALA A 511 21.59 1.38 -10.26
N LYS A 512 21.22 1.26 -8.99
CA LYS A 512 22.16 0.94 -7.91
C LYS A 512 21.66 -0.25 -7.09
N LEU A 513 22.50 -1.26 -6.94
CA LEU A 513 22.19 -2.51 -6.24
C LEU A 513 22.82 -2.54 -4.85
N ASN A 514 22.00 -2.76 -3.83
CA ASN A 514 22.42 -2.85 -2.43
C ASN A 514 21.73 -4.04 -1.73
N TYR A 515 22.28 -4.48 -0.61
CA TYR A 515 21.44 -5.19 0.37
C TYR A 515 20.33 -4.25 0.83
N PHE A 516 19.14 -4.79 1.04
CA PHE A 516 18.01 -3.97 1.46
C PHE A 516 18.24 -3.45 2.89
N SER A 517 17.93 -2.17 3.14
CA SER A 517 18.08 -1.51 4.43
C SER A 517 16.99 -0.46 4.61
N ASN A 518 16.36 -0.43 5.79
CA ASN A 518 15.34 0.57 6.15
C ASN A 518 15.93 1.88 6.71
N LEU A 519 17.25 2.02 6.70
CA LEU A 519 17.88 3.26 7.16
C LEU A 519 17.50 4.40 6.22
N GLY A 520 16.87 5.42 6.79
CA GLY A 520 16.52 6.67 6.10
C GLY A 520 15.19 6.68 5.33
N GLU A 521 14.47 5.56 5.26
CA GLU A 521 13.14 5.46 4.60
C GLU A 521 12.10 6.40 5.24
N GLY A 522 11.24 7.02 4.45
CA GLY A 522 10.17 7.92 4.90
C GLY A 522 10.61 9.35 5.22
N GLY A 523 9.62 10.22 5.50
CA GLY A 523 9.80 11.66 5.59
C GLY A 523 8.73 12.36 6.46
N PRO A 524 8.62 13.69 6.41
CA PRO A 524 7.55 14.43 7.08
C PRO A 524 6.13 14.01 6.62
N ILE A 525 5.33 13.44 7.54
CA ILE A 525 3.98 12.91 7.22
C ILE A 525 3.01 13.97 6.69
N GLY A 526 3.22 15.23 7.04
CA GLY A 526 2.35 16.33 6.64
C GLY A 526 2.33 16.57 5.14
N ILE A 527 3.39 16.18 4.42
CA ILE A 527 3.55 16.50 3.01
C ILE A 527 3.44 15.29 2.07
N GLY A 528 3.58 14.08 2.60
CA GLY A 528 3.36 12.86 1.83
C GLY A 528 3.06 11.70 2.77
N LEU A 529 1.78 11.37 2.91
CA LEU A 529 1.39 10.10 3.56
C LEU A 529 1.73 8.89 2.69
N THR A 530 1.95 9.11 1.38
CA THR A 530 2.23 8.05 0.43
C THR A 530 3.64 7.48 0.57
N SER A 531 4.60 8.29 1.03
CA SER A 531 5.98 7.87 1.33
C SER A 531 6.11 7.19 2.70
N GLU A 532 5.00 6.90 3.39
CA GLU A 532 5.02 6.25 4.70
C GLU A 532 4.63 4.78 4.57
N ASN A 533 5.53 3.89 5.00
CA ASN A 533 5.37 2.44 4.91
C ASN A 533 5.25 1.92 3.45
N ASN A 534 5.99 2.54 2.53
CA ASN A 534 6.07 2.20 1.11
C ASN A 534 7.37 1.43 0.76
N SER A 535 8.22 1.13 1.75
CA SER A 535 9.51 0.47 1.53
C SER A 535 9.37 -0.98 1.08
N GLY A 536 10.44 -1.54 0.53
CA GLY A 536 10.47 -2.97 0.16
C GLY A 536 10.11 -3.91 1.31
N SER A 537 10.53 -3.61 2.54
CA SER A 537 10.20 -4.45 3.69
C SER A 537 8.75 -4.28 4.18
N ASP A 538 8.15 -3.11 3.95
CA ASP A 538 6.74 -2.89 4.30
C ASP A 538 5.82 -3.68 3.36
N LEU A 539 6.14 -3.71 2.06
CA LEU A 539 5.37 -4.43 1.05
C LEU A 539 5.65 -5.94 1.07
N TYR A 540 6.91 -6.35 1.27
CA TYR A 540 7.35 -7.72 0.99
C TYR A 540 8.04 -8.43 2.17
N GLY A 541 8.18 -7.77 3.32
CA GLY A 541 8.76 -8.34 4.53
C GLY A 541 10.13 -8.98 4.28
N ASN A 542 10.29 -10.25 4.69
CA ASN A 542 11.55 -10.98 4.57
C ASN A 542 11.96 -11.33 3.13
N GLN A 543 11.08 -11.11 2.14
CA GLN A 543 11.44 -11.27 0.73
C GLN A 543 12.26 -10.08 0.22
N ALA A 544 12.23 -8.93 0.91
CA ALA A 544 13.09 -7.79 0.60
C ALA A 544 14.52 -8.02 1.10
N GLN A 545 15.30 -8.78 0.33
CA GLN A 545 16.69 -9.10 0.67
C GLN A 545 17.68 -8.10 0.04
N TYR A 546 17.38 -7.65 -1.17
CA TYR A 546 18.18 -6.68 -1.90
C TYR A 546 17.27 -5.65 -2.56
N ARG A 547 17.83 -4.45 -2.75
CA ARG A 547 17.21 -3.34 -3.46
C ARG A 547 18.03 -3.03 -4.69
N LEU A 548 17.37 -2.97 -5.84
CA LEU A 548 17.89 -2.30 -7.02
C LEU A 548 17.10 -1.00 -7.21
N ARG A 549 17.67 0.11 -6.71
CA ARG A 549 17.05 1.43 -6.79
C ARG A 549 17.29 2.02 -8.18
N LEU A 550 16.20 2.26 -8.88
CA LEU A 550 16.19 2.88 -10.21
C LEU A 550 16.04 4.39 -10.03
N TYR A 551 17.01 5.15 -10.52
CA TYR A 551 16.98 6.61 -10.44
C TYR A 551 16.63 7.21 -11.80
N THR A 552 15.70 8.15 -11.82
CA THR A 552 15.05 8.65 -13.04
C THR A 552 15.32 10.13 -13.30
N SER A 553 15.22 10.56 -14.57
CA SER A 553 15.40 11.96 -14.97
C SER A 553 14.23 12.88 -14.59
N ALA A 554 13.07 12.29 -14.28
CA ALA A 554 11.80 12.90 -13.91
C ALA A 554 10.89 11.77 -13.36
N GLY A 555 9.87 12.08 -12.56
CA GLY A 555 8.92 11.07 -12.11
C GLY A 555 8.29 10.32 -13.29
N PHE A 556 8.17 9.01 -13.18
CA PHE A 556 7.58 8.17 -14.21
C PHE A 556 6.08 8.05 -14.00
N SER A 557 5.35 8.03 -15.11
CA SER A 557 3.93 7.73 -15.13
C SER A 557 3.61 6.97 -16.42
N PRO A 558 2.66 6.03 -16.43
CA PRO A 558 2.29 5.30 -17.65
C PRO A 558 1.79 6.21 -18.78
N ASP A 559 1.19 7.36 -18.43
CA ASP A 559 0.54 8.29 -19.36
C ASP A 559 0.71 9.78 -18.97
N GLY A 560 1.51 10.07 -17.93
CA GLY A 560 1.77 11.41 -17.42
C GLY A 560 0.88 11.82 -16.25
N ILE A 561 -0.04 10.95 -15.81
CA ILE A 561 -0.90 11.14 -14.64
C ILE A 561 -0.88 9.90 -13.74
N ALA A 562 -1.18 8.72 -14.27
CA ALA A 562 -1.33 7.50 -13.49
C ALA A 562 -0.03 7.10 -12.76
N SER A 563 -0.17 6.35 -11.68
CA SER A 563 0.97 5.81 -10.91
C SER A 563 1.49 4.51 -11.53
N LEU A 564 2.75 4.16 -11.26
CA LEU A 564 3.20 2.79 -11.39
C LEU A 564 2.60 1.95 -10.25
N LEU A 565 2.44 0.66 -10.49
CA LEU A 565 1.92 -0.27 -9.47
C LEU A 565 3.01 -1.25 -9.01
N PRO A 566 2.98 -1.68 -7.74
CA PRO A 566 3.92 -2.67 -7.19
C PRO A 566 4.06 -3.94 -8.03
N SER A 567 2.98 -4.39 -8.69
CA SER A 567 2.94 -5.60 -9.50
C SER A 567 3.45 -5.42 -10.95
N GLU A 568 3.80 -4.20 -11.38
CA GLU A 568 4.00 -3.89 -12.80
C GLU A 568 5.46 -3.92 -13.30
N PHE A 569 6.40 -4.52 -12.55
CA PHE A 569 7.79 -4.68 -13.01
C PHE A 569 7.88 -5.17 -14.48
N SER A 570 7.16 -6.25 -14.81
CA SER A 570 7.18 -6.89 -16.13
C SER A 570 6.63 -6.00 -17.26
N ARG A 571 5.90 -4.94 -16.92
CA ARG A 571 5.29 -4.01 -17.88
C ARG A 571 6.30 -2.99 -18.41
N TYR A 572 7.33 -2.65 -17.63
CA TYR A 572 8.25 -1.55 -17.94
C TYR A 572 9.71 -1.98 -18.02
N PHE A 573 10.13 -2.94 -17.20
CA PHE A 573 11.56 -3.19 -16.97
C PHE A 573 12.00 -4.60 -17.38
N VAL A 574 13.28 -4.69 -17.73
CA VAL A 574 13.99 -5.95 -17.97
C VAL A 574 15.31 -5.87 -17.21
N LEU A 575 15.59 -6.87 -16.37
CA LEU A 575 16.92 -7.02 -15.78
C LEU A 575 17.76 -7.97 -16.61
N GLU A 576 19.05 -7.65 -16.71
CA GLU A 576 20.04 -8.49 -17.36
C GLU A 576 21.11 -8.87 -16.34
N ALA A 577 21.52 -10.13 -16.39
CA ALA A 577 22.62 -10.67 -15.60
C ALA A 577 23.56 -11.51 -16.50
N THR A 578 24.75 -11.81 -15.98
CA THR A 578 25.71 -12.67 -16.68
C THR A 578 26.00 -13.94 -15.87
N ALA A 579 25.71 -15.10 -16.45
CA ALA A 579 26.00 -16.40 -15.84
C ALA A 579 27.51 -16.63 -15.68
N ASP A 580 27.88 -17.68 -14.95
CA ASP A 580 29.27 -18.08 -14.71
C ASP A 580 30.03 -18.50 -15.98
N ASP A 581 29.32 -18.98 -17.00
CA ASP A 581 29.87 -19.29 -18.32
C ASP A 581 29.94 -18.06 -19.27
N GLY A 582 29.50 -16.89 -18.80
CA GLY A 582 29.46 -15.64 -19.58
C GLY A 582 28.21 -15.48 -20.45
N SER A 583 27.25 -16.41 -20.42
CA SER A 583 26.00 -16.26 -21.15
C SER A 583 25.08 -15.21 -20.51
N PRO A 584 24.30 -14.45 -21.32
CA PRO A 584 23.35 -13.49 -20.81
C PRO A 584 22.13 -14.19 -20.23
N VAL A 585 21.66 -13.72 -19.09
CA VAL A 585 20.43 -14.14 -18.42
C VAL A 585 19.50 -12.93 -18.37
N VAL A 586 18.25 -13.11 -18.79
CA VAL A 586 17.26 -12.04 -18.86
C VAL A 586 16.12 -12.37 -17.90
N ILE A 587 15.73 -11.38 -17.11
CA ILE A 587 14.67 -11.50 -16.10
C ILE A 587 13.57 -10.50 -16.49
N THR A 588 12.42 -11.03 -16.88
CA THR A 588 11.29 -10.24 -17.41
C THR A 588 10.01 -10.37 -16.57
N GLU A 589 9.99 -11.28 -15.59
CA GLU A 589 8.80 -11.58 -14.81
C GLU A 589 9.08 -11.45 -13.31
N ALA A 590 8.19 -10.76 -12.60
CA ALA A 590 8.15 -10.78 -11.14
C ALA A 590 7.60 -12.11 -10.62
N ASN A 591 8.00 -12.48 -9.40
CA ASN A 591 7.62 -13.70 -8.67
C ASN A 591 8.00 -15.02 -9.38
N VAL A 592 8.97 -14.97 -10.30
CA VAL A 592 9.52 -16.14 -10.99
C VAL A 592 11.01 -16.25 -10.68
N PRO A 593 11.47 -17.31 -10.00
CA PRO A 593 12.89 -17.57 -9.82
C PRO A 593 13.57 -17.86 -11.16
N VAL A 594 14.68 -17.18 -11.43
CA VAL A 594 15.50 -17.35 -12.64
C VAL A 594 16.88 -17.84 -12.24
N ASP A 595 17.30 -18.97 -12.81
CA ASP A 595 18.65 -19.52 -12.63
C ASP A 595 19.69 -18.64 -13.35
N VAL A 596 20.73 -18.25 -12.62
CA VAL A 596 21.90 -17.54 -13.15
C VAL A 596 23.05 -18.54 -13.27
N GLY A 597 23.03 -19.35 -14.32
CA GLY A 597 24.01 -20.41 -14.52
C GLY A 597 24.06 -21.38 -13.33
N SER A 598 25.27 -21.65 -12.82
CA SER A 598 25.43 -22.51 -11.63
C SER A 598 25.53 -21.76 -10.30
N VAL A 599 25.48 -20.42 -10.30
CA VAL A 599 25.78 -19.60 -9.11
C VAL A 599 24.56 -19.33 -8.21
N GLY A 600 23.36 -19.67 -8.67
CA GLY A 600 22.13 -19.59 -7.88
C GLY A 600 21.00 -18.92 -8.65
N THR A 601 20.02 -18.41 -7.90
CA THR A 601 18.77 -17.85 -8.43
C THR A 601 18.60 -16.38 -8.10
N ILE A 602 17.91 -15.65 -8.98
CA ILE A 602 17.37 -14.31 -8.73
C ILE A 602 15.85 -14.36 -8.90
N THR A 603 15.13 -13.73 -7.98
CA THR A 603 13.69 -13.47 -8.10
C THR A 603 13.45 -11.98 -7.95
N VAL A 604 12.79 -11.36 -8.93
CA VAL A 604 12.19 -10.04 -8.74
C VAL A 604 10.89 -10.22 -7.95
N VAL A 605 10.77 -9.61 -6.78
CA VAL A 605 9.59 -9.73 -5.92
C VAL A 605 8.49 -8.76 -6.38
N GLY A 606 8.87 -7.52 -6.68
CA GLY A 606 7.99 -6.46 -7.16
C GLY A 606 8.64 -5.08 -7.07
N LEU A 607 7.86 -4.04 -7.31
CA LEU A 607 8.26 -2.64 -7.15
C LEU A 607 7.84 -2.11 -5.78
N ALA A 608 8.72 -1.36 -5.12
CA ALA A 608 8.45 -0.61 -3.89
C ALA A 608 8.84 0.86 -4.10
N ASP A 609 8.75 1.66 -3.03
CA ASP A 609 8.97 3.11 -3.08
C ASP A 609 7.89 3.79 -3.94
N LEU A 610 6.64 3.54 -3.55
CA LEU A 610 5.45 3.93 -4.31
C LEU A 610 4.38 4.48 -3.36
N ALA A 611 3.33 3.69 -3.08
CA ALA A 611 2.31 4.02 -2.08
C ALA A 611 2.44 3.09 -0.85
N PRO A 612 1.77 3.43 0.26
CA PRO A 612 1.83 2.67 1.49
C PRO A 612 1.36 1.22 1.28
N ALA A 613 2.00 0.29 1.99
CA ALA A 613 1.65 -1.12 1.98
C ALA A 613 0.16 -1.35 2.26
N GLY A 614 -0.47 -2.24 1.48
CA GLY A 614 -1.90 -2.54 1.58
C GLY A 614 -2.82 -1.59 0.79
N THR A 615 -2.28 -0.57 0.13
CA THR A 615 -3.04 0.26 -0.82
C THR A 615 -3.54 -0.62 -1.97
N SER A 616 -4.82 -0.50 -2.32
CA SER A 616 -5.41 -1.30 -3.39
C SER A 616 -4.88 -0.87 -4.76
N GLU A 617 -4.29 -1.80 -5.49
CA GLU A 617 -3.78 -1.58 -6.86
C GLU A 617 -4.95 -1.46 -7.85
N ASN A 618 -5.38 -0.22 -8.08
CA ASN A 618 -6.44 0.14 -9.03
C ASN A 618 -6.22 1.57 -9.55
N ALA A 619 -7.15 2.10 -10.35
CA ALA A 619 -7.04 3.44 -10.93
C ALA A 619 -7.04 4.60 -9.91
N ALA A 620 -7.36 4.36 -8.65
CA ALA A 620 -7.24 5.33 -7.56
C ALA A 620 -5.89 5.25 -6.82
N TYR A 621 -5.01 4.32 -7.19
CA TYR A 621 -3.69 4.18 -6.59
C TYR A 621 -2.83 5.41 -6.90
N VAL A 622 -2.26 6.02 -5.86
CA VAL A 622 -1.39 7.18 -5.94
C VAL A 622 -0.08 6.87 -5.21
N GLU A 623 1.00 6.76 -5.97
CA GLU A 623 2.36 6.70 -5.44
C GLU A 623 2.80 8.07 -4.88
N ASP A 624 3.95 8.13 -4.22
CA ASP A 624 4.62 9.38 -3.81
C ASP A 624 5.15 10.21 -5.00
N HIS A 625 5.36 9.58 -6.15
CA HIS A 625 5.72 10.17 -7.43
C HIS A 625 7.09 10.86 -7.43
N ASP A 626 8.01 10.34 -6.62
CA ASP A 626 9.37 10.82 -6.62
C ASP A 626 10.18 10.33 -7.84
N ASN A 627 11.50 10.37 -7.74
CA ASN A 627 12.39 10.02 -8.83
C ASN A 627 13.01 8.63 -8.69
N TYR A 628 12.55 7.86 -7.71
CA TYR A 628 13.09 6.58 -7.29
C TYR A 628 12.03 5.51 -7.47
N TYR A 629 12.49 4.33 -7.87
CA TYR A 629 11.66 3.14 -7.93
C TYR A 629 12.51 1.96 -7.50
N ASP A 630 12.05 1.25 -6.49
CA ASP A 630 12.82 0.15 -5.92
C ASP A 630 12.38 -1.18 -6.50
N VAL A 631 13.26 -1.82 -7.27
CA VAL A 631 13.06 -3.22 -7.64
C VAL A 631 13.54 -4.10 -6.50
N ILE A 632 12.60 -4.76 -5.83
CA ILE A 632 12.90 -5.63 -4.69
C ILE A 632 13.26 -7.02 -5.18
N LEU A 633 14.38 -7.54 -4.67
CA LEU A 633 14.96 -8.81 -5.12
C LEU A 633 15.17 -9.78 -3.96
N ALA A 634 14.99 -11.06 -4.26
CA ALA A 634 15.35 -12.18 -3.39
C ALA A 634 16.20 -13.18 -4.17
N GLY A 635 17.09 -13.90 -3.49
CA GLY A 635 17.89 -14.94 -4.14
C GLY A 635 19.28 -15.12 -3.54
N ASP A 636 20.10 -15.88 -4.26
CA ASP A 636 21.46 -16.20 -3.83
C ASP A 636 22.39 -15.00 -4.03
N PRO A 637 23.19 -14.59 -3.02
CA PRO A 637 24.08 -13.43 -3.13
C PRO A 637 25.01 -13.48 -4.34
N ALA A 638 25.50 -14.68 -4.66
CA ALA A 638 26.40 -14.90 -5.80
C ALA A 638 25.71 -14.71 -7.16
N ALA A 639 24.40 -14.97 -7.24
CA ALA A 639 23.60 -14.71 -8.43
C ALA A 639 23.22 -13.23 -8.51
N ILE A 640 22.76 -12.62 -7.42
CA ILE A 640 22.40 -11.19 -7.34
C ILE A 640 23.56 -10.30 -7.79
N ALA A 641 24.78 -10.61 -7.36
CA ALA A 641 25.99 -9.88 -7.76
C ALA A 641 26.31 -9.95 -9.26
N ARG A 642 25.58 -10.76 -10.05
CA ARG A 642 25.73 -10.88 -11.52
C ARG A 642 24.82 -9.96 -12.32
N LEU A 643 23.93 -9.20 -11.67
CA LEU A 643 23.15 -8.17 -12.36
C LEU A 643 24.07 -7.15 -13.02
N THR A 644 23.84 -6.87 -14.31
CA THR A 644 24.69 -5.98 -15.11
C THR A 644 23.96 -4.73 -15.59
N SER A 645 22.67 -4.84 -15.90
CA SER A 645 21.93 -3.75 -16.53
C SER A 645 20.44 -3.84 -16.25
N VAL A 646 19.81 -2.66 -16.31
CA VAL A 646 18.36 -2.50 -16.39
C VAL A 646 18.05 -1.89 -17.74
N ARG A 647 17.11 -2.49 -18.48
CA ARG A 647 16.61 -1.96 -19.75
C ARG A 647 15.15 -1.56 -19.58
N MET A 648 14.80 -0.41 -20.16
CA MET A 648 13.42 0.06 -20.31
C MET A 648 13.08 0.09 -21.81
N PRO A 649 12.40 -0.93 -22.35
CA PRO A 649 12.18 -1.04 -23.80
C PRO A 649 11.16 -0.04 -24.38
N SER A 650 10.24 0.45 -23.55
CA SER A 650 9.22 1.47 -23.87
C SER A 650 8.35 1.21 -25.10
N SER A 651 8.30 -0.03 -25.60
CA SER A 651 7.59 -0.39 -26.82
C SER A 651 7.35 -1.90 -26.95
N GLY A 652 6.50 -2.30 -27.90
CA GLY A 652 6.17 -3.69 -28.16
C GLY A 652 5.33 -4.29 -27.03
N GLY A 653 5.87 -5.29 -26.33
CA GLY A 653 5.25 -5.86 -25.14
C GLY A 653 5.40 -5.00 -23.87
N TYR A 654 6.17 -3.92 -23.94
CA TYR A 654 6.46 -3.02 -22.83
C TYR A 654 5.77 -1.68 -23.04
N SER A 655 5.29 -1.08 -21.96
CA SER A 655 4.67 0.25 -22.01
C SER A 655 5.75 1.34 -21.92
N PRO A 656 5.60 2.46 -22.64
CA PRO A 656 6.38 3.66 -22.34
C PRO A 656 5.94 4.27 -21.00
N VAL A 657 6.74 5.22 -20.54
CA VAL A 657 6.40 6.12 -19.43
C VAL A 657 6.56 7.57 -19.89
N TYR A 658 5.90 8.49 -19.20
CA TYR A 658 5.87 9.92 -19.45
C TYR A 658 6.21 10.66 -18.16
N ASN A 659 6.80 11.85 -18.29
CA ASN A 659 6.81 12.83 -17.22
C ASN A 659 5.40 13.47 -17.11
N PRO A 660 5.11 14.25 -16.05
CA PRO A 660 3.87 15.00 -15.97
C PRO A 660 3.55 15.75 -17.27
N GLY A 661 2.27 15.77 -17.65
CA GLY A 661 1.84 16.41 -18.91
C GLY A 661 1.76 15.50 -20.13
N GLY A 662 1.82 14.19 -19.91
CA GLY A 662 1.48 13.19 -20.93
C GLY A 662 -0.01 13.22 -21.30
N PRO A 663 -0.43 12.35 -22.23
CA PRO A 663 -1.77 12.39 -22.82
C PRO A 663 -2.91 11.93 -21.89
N GLY A 664 -2.60 11.25 -20.79
CA GLY A 664 -3.59 10.50 -20.01
C GLY A 664 -4.20 9.31 -20.76
N ASN A 665 -5.20 8.67 -20.16
CA ASN A 665 -5.79 7.42 -20.66
C ASN A 665 -6.86 7.57 -21.75
N ASP A 666 -7.41 8.78 -21.96
CA ASP A 666 -8.39 9.08 -23.01
C ASP A 666 -8.19 10.47 -23.62
N PRO A 667 -7.07 10.70 -24.34
CA PRO A 667 -6.74 12.00 -24.93
C PRO A 667 -7.71 12.43 -26.05
N THR A 668 -8.62 11.56 -26.48
CA THR A 668 -9.57 11.83 -27.57
C THR A 668 -10.99 12.09 -27.10
N ALA A 669 -11.23 12.01 -25.78
CA ALA A 669 -12.54 12.26 -25.20
C ALA A 669 -13.07 13.67 -25.52
N PRO A 670 -14.40 13.87 -25.64
CA PRO A 670 -15.00 15.19 -25.72
C PRO A 670 -14.59 16.07 -24.53
N GLY A 671 -13.91 17.19 -24.81
CA GLY A 671 -13.41 18.11 -23.79
C GLY A 671 -12.04 17.77 -23.22
N ALA A 672 -11.33 16.77 -23.79
CA ALA A 672 -9.94 16.50 -23.46
C ALA A 672 -9.02 17.67 -23.87
N ALA A 673 -7.87 17.77 -23.20
CA ALA A 673 -6.84 18.73 -23.54
C ALA A 673 -6.35 18.54 -25.00
N PRO A 674 -6.15 19.63 -25.76
CA PRO A 674 -5.78 19.53 -27.18
C PRO A 674 -4.32 19.10 -27.45
N GLY A 675 -3.44 19.15 -26.45
CA GLY A 675 -2.01 18.96 -26.62
C GLY A 675 -1.29 20.20 -27.20
N PRO A 676 0.02 20.12 -27.48
CA PRO A 676 0.84 18.92 -27.43
C PRO A 676 1.10 18.46 -25.98
N PHE A 677 1.27 17.15 -25.83
CA PHE A 677 1.65 16.49 -24.58
C PHE A 677 3.15 16.23 -24.56
N THR A 678 3.68 15.97 -23.38
CA THR A 678 5.05 15.46 -23.25
C THR A 678 5.19 14.12 -23.98
N VAL A 679 6.37 13.84 -24.51
CA VAL A 679 6.62 12.66 -25.33
C VAL A 679 6.97 11.44 -24.46
N PRO A 680 6.65 10.22 -24.92
CA PRO A 680 7.01 9.01 -24.17
C PRO A 680 8.51 8.80 -24.08
N SER A 681 8.91 8.01 -23.09
CA SER A 681 10.24 7.41 -23.01
C SER A 681 10.55 6.55 -24.24
N THR A 682 11.84 6.32 -24.48
CA THR A 682 12.33 5.50 -25.59
C THR A 682 13.23 4.39 -25.06
N ASP A 683 13.47 3.35 -25.87
CA ASP A 683 14.31 2.21 -25.49
C ASP A 683 15.72 2.63 -25.07
N HIS A 684 16.12 2.27 -23.85
CA HIS A 684 17.47 2.47 -23.35
C HIS A 684 17.81 1.50 -22.21
N SER A 685 19.09 1.46 -21.87
CA SER A 685 19.61 0.70 -20.74
C SER A 685 20.55 1.54 -19.89
N VAL A 686 20.57 1.27 -18.59
CA VAL A 686 21.57 1.76 -17.65
C VAL A 686 22.31 0.58 -17.03
N SER A 687 23.61 0.75 -16.79
CA SER A 687 24.39 -0.23 -16.05
C SER A 687 23.98 -0.25 -14.58
N VAL A 688 24.01 -1.44 -13.98
CA VAL A 688 23.84 -1.61 -12.54
C VAL A 688 25.17 -1.31 -11.86
N THR A 689 25.17 -0.33 -10.97
CA THR A 689 26.25 -0.12 -10.02
C THR A 689 26.05 -1.07 -8.85
N ASN A 690 26.95 -2.05 -8.70
CA ASN A 690 26.92 -2.99 -7.60
C ASN A 690 27.58 -2.36 -6.36
N ASP A 691 26.78 -2.06 -5.34
CA ASP A 691 27.16 -1.50 -4.04
C ASP A 691 26.71 -2.43 -2.91
N LEU A 692 26.82 -3.74 -3.12
CA LEU A 692 26.56 -4.74 -2.07
C LEU A 692 27.51 -4.59 -0.87
N ASP A 693 28.63 -3.87 -1.01
CA ASP A 693 29.55 -3.54 0.08
C ASP A 693 29.17 -2.25 0.85
N GLY A 694 28.13 -1.53 0.42
CA GLY A 694 27.58 -0.36 1.12
C GLY A 694 28.54 0.83 1.19
N THR A 695 29.43 0.99 0.21
CA THR A 695 30.44 2.06 0.19
C THR A 695 29.95 3.35 -0.47
N GLN A 696 28.83 3.30 -1.20
CA GLN A 696 28.28 4.43 -1.93
C GLN A 696 27.01 5.00 -1.27
N VAL A 697 27.01 5.08 0.05
CA VAL A 697 25.95 5.70 0.85
C VAL A 697 26.55 6.70 1.82
N VAL A 698 25.80 7.74 2.17
CA VAL A 698 26.28 8.80 3.08
C VAL A 698 25.23 9.19 4.11
N THR A 699 25.67 9.40 5.35
CA THR A 699 24.89 10.03 6.40
C THR A 699 25.58 11.31 6.84
N PHE A 700 24.81 12.37 6.96
CA PHE A 700 25.19 13.58 7.67
C PHE A 700 23.93 14.20 8.31
N VAL A 701 23.88 14.24 9.64
CA VAL A 701 22.72 14.74 10.39
C VAL A 701 23.15 15.67 11.52
N GLU A 702 22.60 16.88 11.55
CA GLU A 702 22.90 17.90 12.56
C GLU A 702 21.73 18.07 13.53
N VAL A 703 21.79 17.36 14.66
CA VAL A 703 20.64 17.23 15.58
C VAL A 703 20.48 18.40 16.56
N GLU A 704 21.55 19.16 16.82
CA GLU A 704 21.58 20.26 17.80
C GLU A 704 21.80 21.64 17.15
N GLY A 705 21.56 21.74 15.84
CA GLY A 705 21.78 22.94 15.03
C GLY A 705 23.05 22.87 14.17
N SER A 706 23.30 23.94 13.40
CA SER A 706 24.42 24.00 12.44
C SER A 706 25.77 23.81 13.14
N VAL A 707 26.48 22.74 12.79
CA VAL A 707 27.78 22.44 13.40
C VAL A 707 28.90 23.24 12.76
N GLN A 708 29.96 23.48 13.54
CA GLN A 708 31.08 24.26 13.06
C GLN A 708 31.72 23.63 11.81
N ARG A 709 31.95 24.47 10.79
CA ARG A 709 32.65 24.12 9.56
C ARG A 709 34.03 24.77 9.50
N ASN A 710 34.98 24.13 8.83
CA ASN A 710 36.23 24.77 8.46
C ASN A 710 35.95 25.86 7.40
N PRO A 711 36.38 27.11 7.62
CA PRO A 711 36.06 28.22 6.71
C PRO A 711 36.76 28.15 5.35
N VAL A 712 37.75 27.27 5.19
CA VAL A 712 38.50 27.07 3.94
C VAL A 712 37.97 25.88 3.15
N THR A 713 37.73 24.76 3.81
CA THR A 713 37.33 23.50 3.14
C THR A 713 35.82 23.25 3.16
N GLY A 714 35.07 23.94 4.03
CA GLY A 714 33.65 23.72 4.24
C GLY A 714 33.30 22.43 5.01
N GLN A 715 34.30 21.61 5.38
CA GLN A 715 34.06 20.34 6.08
C GLN A 715 33.60 20.56 7.52
N PRO A 716 32.75 19.65 8.07
CA PRO A 716 32.43 19.67 9.49
C PRO A 716 33.69 19.42 10.33
N ILE A 717 33.76 20.09 11.48
CA ILE A 717 34.80 19.90 12.47
C ILE A 717 34.22 19.09 13.63
N GLY A 718 34.86 18.00 14.01
CA GLY A 718 34.32 17.16 15.07
C GLY A 718 35.32 16.21 15.72
N THR A 719 35.14 16.00 17.02
CA THR A 719 35.80 14.92 17.77
C THR A 719 34.88 13.70 17.83
N LEU A 720 35.40 12.53 17.48
CA LEU A 720 34.67 11.26 17.53
C LEU A 720 34.22 10.95 18.96
N VAL A 721 32.92 10.69 19.13
CA VAL A 721 32.34 10.18 20.38
C VAL A 721 32.27 8.66 20.35
N GLY A 722 31.87 8.08 19.21
CA GLY A 722 31.82 6.63 19.00
C GLY A 722 30.74 6.20 18.00
N LEU A 723 30.63 4.89 17.79
CA LEU A 723 29.65 4.28 16.90
C LEU A 723 28.22 4.47 17.42
N ALA A 724 27.36 5.05 16.58
CA ALA A 724 25.94 5.29 16.91
C ALA A 724 25.04 4.24 16.25
N VAL A 725 25.21 4.01 14.95
CA VAL A 725 24.40 3.07 14.17
C VAL A 725 25.31 2.17 13.35
N GLU A 726 24.96 0.89 13.27
CA GLU A 726 25.62 -0.09 12.40
C GLU A 726 24.56 -0.91 11.69
N ASP A 727 24.59 -0.93 10.37
CA ASP A 727 23.87 -1.93 9.58
C ASP A 727 24.76 -3.18 9.47
N VAL A 728 24.40 -4.25 10.16
CA VAL A 728 25.27 -5.44 10.27
C VAL A 728 25.29 -6.28 8.99
N VAL A 729 24.38 -6.03 8.04
CA VAL A 729 24.38 -6.72 6.74
C VAL A 729 25.25 -5.99 5.74
N THR A 730 25.08 -4.67 5.60
CA THR A 730 25.91 -3.87 4.68
C THR A 730 27.29 -3.56 5.26
N GLY A 731 27.45 -3.61 6.59
CA GLY A 731 28.65 -3.15 7.30
C GLY A 731 28.73 -1.62 7.43
N GLN A 732 27.68 -0.90 7.03
CA GLN A 732 27.64 0.55 7.11
C GLN A 732 27.65 1.02 8.57
N GLN A 733 28.49 2.02 8.86
CA GLN A 733 28.61 2.60 10.19
C GLN A 733 28.37 4.10 10.18
N ILE A 734 27.64 4.57 11.18
CA ILE A 734 27.37 5.99 11.41
C ILE A 734 27.85 6.32 12.81
N ASN A 735 28.75 7.30 12.89
CA ASN A 735 29.39 7.69 14.13
C ASN A 735 28.78 8.99 14.67
N ALA A 736 28.73 9.11 16.00
CA ALA A 736 28.43 10.35 16.69
C ALA A 736 29.72 11.17 16.87
N TYR A 737 29.62 12.47 16.63
CA TYR A 737 30.69 13.45 16.78
C TYR A 737 30.21 14.62 17.65
N ARG A 738 31.17 15.35 18.23
CA ARG A 738 30.94 16.64 18.88
C ARG A 738 31.79 17.71 18.24
N ASP A 739 31.17 18.81 17.84
CA ASP A 739 31.89 19.97 17.33
C ASP A 739 32.59 20.76 18.46
N PRO A 740 33.44 21.77 18.16
CA PRO A 740 34.13 22.57 19.18
C PRO A 740 33.20 23.39 20.10
N ASN A 741 31.95 23.64 19.68
CA ASN A 741 30.92 24.28 20.50
C ASN A 741 30.14 23.29 21.37
N GLY A 742 30.43 21.99 21.23
CA GLY A 742 29.80 20.90 21.97
C GLY A 742 28.56 20.31 21.32
N LEU A 743 28.17 20.79 20.13
CA LEU A 743 27.00 20.32 19.38
C LEU A 743 27.22 18.91 18.85
N VAL A 744 26.23 18.04 19.04
CA VAL A 744 26.24 16.67 18.53
C VAL A 744 25.79 16.62 17.08
N PHE A 745 26.49 15.84 16.27
CA PHE A 745 26.08 15.48 14.92
C PHE A 745 26.51 14.06 14.58
N TYR A 746 25.96 13.53 13.48
CA TYR A 746 26.18 12.16 13.03
C TYR A 746 26.71 12.16 11.61
N ALA A 747 27.72 11.35 11.34
CA ALA A 747 28.28 11.21 10.00
C ALA A 747 28.78 9.79 9.73
N SER A 748 28.67 9.35 8.47
CA SER A 748 29.28 8.09 8.00
C SER A 748 30.71 8.29 7.47
N PHE A 749 31.17 9.53 7.35
CA PHE A 749 32.55 9.90 7.01
C PHE A 749 33.26 10.53 8.22
N ALA A 750 34.58 10.70 8.13
CA ALA A 750 35.38 11.34 9.17
C ALA A 750 35.40 12.87 8.98
N PRO A 751 34.88 13.66 9.94
CA PRO A 751 35.03 15.11 9.96
C PRO A 751 36.50 15.54 10.13
N GLU A 752 36.78 16.81 9.89
CA GLU A 752 38.09 17.37 10.21
C GLU A 752 38.30 17.44 11.73
N ALA A 753 39.55 17.30 12.17
CA ALA A 753 39.91 17.41 13.57
C ALA A 753 39.78 18.87 14.04
N GLY A 754 39.11 19.06 15.19
CA GLY A 754 38.91 20.36 15.82
C GLY A 754 40.03 20.87 16.69
#